data_AF-A0A421JD33-F1
#
_entry.id   AF-A0A421JD33-F1
#
_cell.length_a   1.000
_cell.length_b   1.000
_cell.length_c   1.000
_cell.angle_alpha   90.00
_cell.angle_beta   90.00
_cell.angle_gamma   90.00
#
_symmetry.space_group_name_H-M   'P 1'
#
loop_
_entity.id
_entity.type
_entity.pdbx_description
1 polymer ?
#
loop_
_entity_poly.entity_id
_entity_poly.type
_entity_poly.pdbx_seq_one_letter_code
_entity_poly.pdbx_strand_id
1 'polypeptide(L)'
;MFSKLRNFSEDVAKSLNEFGAEDQRRSPVKELQSGDKILHAKTPDPNDLSQPQDEAEMSSERDESVNSPGQKEEEAIDVASKNEKTIDTNSVAPRADRASTPNVISGIDLETLTPQVRAKMKKFAKYEEKYPLLLEAYKTEKRKSELIDIFEKLLSENTPISSISDAGVLIDYLKGLNEKTSMLNVEMRRLSREKTNLAKSKSDLEDTVSEINQKIKEYETKINDLESKSSTSDPTVSEQDASSEIEGLKSQLKTAEDDLASRKIEIDELKVSLAQLEERSSTLSRENDSLRESKARDEEQLASLKSESEQARIKLESKTKELEANAEQLRKEKEELKLKLASLESSSSGVSKPDSSADSQPSGNKKKKNKNKKNNKSAVSNIPSEGSTDLQIKKLKERIEELEGQLSEKEKEIANASQSTEIKELREKCQLQSEDLEELRDSLRDVGDELVQAKDRIKELNAQASENGKADGQYLAMEKELAQLKSDKNALETKILQLEATVRDLEQEKATQSSKEKNVTDNSEELKNENKKLTNSVKELQKKLEEVKADLERSKREVGSITTEKEELNKRLSELAKYKSSDTSLKLEISTLQVSLDHKEQSIKELKKEVEKLGLREKELADSLSLTKRQKMELEANNKSLVNDKNELITKQELSFEKGKSMEQRLFKLQAEKQSLSTELEALNQKHENVSRDKQHVASELLAFKQRYEELYMKSKEAQDKVDSMQDELSEARNMLSERTRESNTIRRLLMDAEESLKAKDEELISEIQTLKEDKERVEAEWMSASKKKQREIDEMKSITDNYLTKLQELEARYNQLKTKYDDLASSKGGNTTETSDDSSEEVLETIEILRTSLRDSSKKIKDYENVNSILKKLNEESNLKFERLQKSYKLLTQQYRTLKENDMRSRANSTAAEPESARTSVDSRRSSRISEEDSKPNSSTNVAYLKNVLLGFFEHKEQRDQLLPVVKTLFDLSPEDEQKFLVALK
;
A
#
# COMPACT_ATOMS: atom_id res chain seq x y z
N MET A 1 -30.00 55.72 11.58
CA MET A 1 -30.47 54.35 11.21
C MET A 1 -29.90 53.89 9.88
N PHE A 2 -30.01 54.65 8.79
CA PHE A 2 -29.50 54.27 7.47
C PHE A 2 -28.03 53.83 7.41
N SER A 3 -27.13 54.42 8.21
CA SER A 3 -25.73 53.94 8.31
C SER A 3 -25.61 52.52 8.87
N LYS A 4 -26.37 52.18 9.93
CA LYS A 4 -26.40 50.83 10.48
C LYS A 4 -26.99 49.82 9.50
N LEU A 5 -28.01 50.21 8.73
CA LEU A 5 -28.59 49.36 7.69
C LEU A 5 -27.61 49.15 6.51
N ARG A 6 -26.84 50.17 6.13
CA ARG A 6 -25.77 50.06 5.14
C ARG A 6 -24.66 49.13 5.58
N ASN A 7 -24.12 49.32 6.79
CA ASN A 7 -23.10 48.43 7.35
C ASN A 7 -23.62 46.99 7.47
N PHE A 8 -24.87 46.79 7.91
CA PHE A 8 -25.47 45.45 7.96
C PHE A 8 -25.64 44.84 6.56
N SER A 9 -26.03 45.62 5.54
CA SER A 9 -26.07 45.12 4.16
C SER A 9 -24.68 44.81 3.60
N GLU A 10 -23.65 45.49 4.07
CA GLU A 10 -22.25 45.33 3.64
C GLU A 10 -21.59 44.12 4.33
N ASP A 11 -21.91 43.86 5.60
CA ASP A 11 -21.49 42.65 6.32
C ASP A 11 -22.28 41.42 5.85
N VAL A 12 -23.60 41.55 5.58
CA VAL A 12 -24.37 40.49 4.93
C VAL A 12 -23.82 40.20 3.53
N ALA A 13 -23.51 41.22 2.72
CA ALA A 13 -22.88 41.03 1.41
C ALA A 13 -21.51 40.36 1.50
N LYS A 14 -20.68 40.70 2.51
CA LYS A 14 -19.42 39.98 2.77
C LYS A 14 -19.68 38.52 3.12
N SER A 15 -20.60 38.22 4.04
CA SER A 15 -20.94 36.84 4.40
C SER A 15 -21.53 36.04 3.22
N LEU A 16 -22.27 36.69 2.32
CA LEU A 16 -22.80 36.04 1.11
C LEU A 16 -21.69 35.75 0.10
N ASN A 17 -20.69 36.63 0.01
CA ASN A 17 -19.52 36.46 -0.84
C ASN A 17 -18.51 35.45 -0.27
N GLU A 18 -18.53 35.24 1.05
CA GLU A 18 -17.78 34.22 1.78
C GLU A 18 -18.44 32.83 1.62
N PHE A 19 -19.77 32.74 1.74
CA PHE A 19 -20.53 31.54 1.34
C PHE A 19 -20.39 31.20 -0.15
N GLY A 20 -20.37 32.22 -1.03
CA GLY A 20 -20.12 32.06 -2.46
C GLY A 20 -18.71 31.58 -2.82
N ALA A 21 -17.77 31.62 -1.87
CA ALA A 21 -16.41 31.10 -2.06
C ALA A 21 -16.30 29.61 -1.68
N GLU A 22 -17.13 29.09 -0.76
CA GLU A 22 -17.11 27.67 -0.40
C GLU A 22 -17.63 26.74 -1.51
N ASP A 23 -18.54 27.23 -2.37
CA ASP A 23 -19.07 26.49 -3.53
C ASP A 23 -18.09 26.45 -4.73
N GLN A 24 -16.96 27.15 -4.66
CA GLN A 24 -15.82 26.95 -5.56
C GLN A 24 -14.70 26.17 -4.87
N ARG A 25 -15.01 24.96 -4.40
CA ARG A 25 -13.97 23.92 -4.19
C ARG A 25 -13.28 23.62 -5.51
N ARG A 26 -12.23 24.39 -5.82
CA ARG A 26 -11.19 23.95 -6.74
C ARG A 26 -10.72 22.57 -6.25
N SER A 27 -10.52 21.61 -7.16
CA SER A 27 -9.99 20.33 -6.70
C SER A 27 -8.61 20.57 -6.07
N PRO A 28 -8.26 19.90 -4.96
CA PRO A 28 -6.97 20.12 -4.29
C PRO A 28 -5.79 19.89 -5.25
N VAL A 29 -5.95 18.98 -6.22
CA VAL A 29 -5.04 18.77 -7.35
C VAL A 29 -4.85 20.03 -8.23
N LYS A 30 -5.92 20.77 -8.54
CA LYS A 30 -5.84 22.02 -9.31
C LYS A 30 -5.21 23.16 -8.49
N GLU A 31 -5.40 23.19 -7.18
CA GLU A 31 -4.76 24.19 -6.31
C GLU A 31 -3.25 23.97 -6.24
N LEU A 32 -2.80 22.73 -6.03
CA LEU A 32 -1.40 22.34 -6.12
C LEU A 32 -0.78 22.71 -7.47
N GLN A 33 -1.43 22.32 -8.57
CA GLN A 33 -0.98 22.67 -9.93
C GLN A 33 -0.87 24.19 -10.16
N SER A 34 -1.74 24.98 -9.55
CA SER A 34 -1.72 26.45 -9.68
C SER A 34 -0.73 27.16 -8.75
N GLY A 35 -0.28 26.50 -7.69
CA GLY A 35 0.58 27.08 -6.65
C GLY A 35 2.07 26.78 -6.81
N ASP A 36 2.48 26.04 -7.84
CA ASP A 36 3.87 25.68 -8.13
C ASP A 36 4.84 26.87 -8.13
N LYS A 37 4.44 27.98 -8.77
CA LYS A 37 5.11 29.30 -8.70
C LYS A 37 5.44 29.78 -7.29
N ILE A 38 4.57 29.48 -6.33
CA ILE A 38 4.66 29.95 -4.95
C ILE A 38 5.68 29.10 -4.20
N LEU A 39 5.71 27.78 -4.46
CA LEU A 39 6.75 26.88 -3.95
C LEU A 39 8.14 27.31 -4.45
N HIS A 40 8.28 27.64 -5.73
CA HIS A 40 9.52 28.11 -6.33
C HIS A 40 9.90 29.57 -6.02
N ALA A 41 9.04 30.34 -5.33
CA ALA A 41 9.33 31.72 -4.95
C ALA A 41 10.40 31.78 -3.83
N LYS A 42 11.59 32.27 -4.17
CA LYS A 42 12.67 32.52 -3.20
C LYS A 42 12.31 33.71 -2.31
N THR A 43 12.21 33.45 -1.01
CA THR A 43 12.09 34.48 0.03
C THR A 43 13.48 35.04 0.37
N PRO A 44 13.60 36.31 0.83
CA PRO A 44 14.88 36.89 1.25
C PRO A 44 15.51 36.13 2.42
N ASP A 45 16.85 36.11 2.49
CA ASP A 45 17.60 35.36 3.50
C ASP A 45 17.39 35.98 4.90
N PRO A 46 17.35 35.20 6.01
CA PRO A 46 17.05 35.75 7.34
C PRO A 46 18.01 36.86 7.79
N ASN A 47 19.26 36.84 7.30
CA ASN A 47 20.27 37.85 7.59
C ASN A 47 19.95 39.22 6.95
N ASP A 48 19.35 39.24 5.76
CA ASP A 48 18.96 40.46 5.06
C ASP A 48 17.79 41.17 5.76
N LEU A 49 16.97 40.41 6.49
CA LEU A 49 15.80 40.89 7.24
C LEU A 49 16.14 41.40 8.66
N SER A 50 17.43 41.45 9.02
CA SER A 50 17.92 41.91 10.33
C SER A 50 17.59 43.39 10.64
N GLN A 51 17.40 43.69 11.93
CA GLN A 51 17.05 45.02 12.44
C GLN A 51 18.24 46.00 12.34
N PRO A 52 18.07 47.22 11.78
CA PRO A 52 19.13 48.23 11.76
C PRO A 52 19.55 48.69 13.17
N GLN A 53 20.85 48.64 13.46
CA GLN A 53 21.45 49.24 14.66
C GLN A 53 21.72 50.75 14.48
N ASP A 54 21.97 51.46 15.58
CA ASP A 54 22.17 52.92 15.58
C ASP A 54 23.64 53.30 15.27
N GLU A 55 23.84 54.26 14.37
CA GLU A 55 25.16 54.78 14.00
C GLU A 55 25.64 55.83 15.03
N ALA A 56 26.78 55.59 15.67
CA ALA A 56 27.40 56.50 16.64
C ALA A 56 28.25 57.60 15.97
N GLU A 57 28.43 58.73 16.67
CA GLU A 57 29.08 59.94 16.14
C GLU A 57 30.60 59.77 15.90
N MET A 58 31.13 60.43 14.86
CA MET A 58 32.56 60.40 14.56
C MET A 58 33.40 61.15 15.59
N SER A 59 34.54 60.56 15.96
CA SER A 59 35.68 61.27 16.56
C SER A 59 36.97 60.95 15.79
N SER A 60 37.94 61.85 15.87
CA SER A 60 39.04 62.05 14.92
C SER A 60 40.41 61.52 15.38
N GLU A 61 41.37 61.47 14.43
CA GLU A 61 42.84 61.31 14.63
C GLU A 61 43.30 59.93 15.16
N ARG A 62 44.27 59.20 14.58
CA ARG A 62 45.58 59.60 14.00
C ARG A 62 46.24 58.42 13.27
N ASP A 63 47.28 58.70 12.47
CA ASP A 63 48.27 57.71 12.02
C ASP A 63 49.04 57.09 13.20
N GLU A 64 49.36 55.79 13.13
CA GLU A 64 50.76 55.34 13.24
C GLU A 64 50.94 53.90 12.72
N SER A 65 52.19 53.56 12.41
CA SER A 65 52.60 52.32 11.72
C SER A 65 53.43 51.41 12.64
N VAL A 66 53.71 50.16 12.20
CA VAL A 66 54.63 49.19 12.84
C VAL A 66 54.04 48.52 14.11
N ASN A 67 53.86 47.20 14.22
CA ASN A 67 54.85 46.14 13.98
C ASN A 67 54.22 44.73 13.85
N SER A 68 54.89 43.83 13.13
CA SER A 68 54.79 42.37 13.32
C SER A 68 56.06 41.93 14.10
N PRO A 69 56.12 40.78 14.82
CA PRO A 69 56.06 39.48 14.14
C PRO A 69 55.55 38.25 14.95
N GLY A 70 55.04 37.27 14.21
CA GLY A 70 55.50 35.87 14.25
C GLY A 70 55.15 34.97 15.44
N GLN A 71 54.52 33.82 15.13
CA GLN A 71 55.28 32.58 14.96
C GLN A 71 54.53 31.58 14.07
N LYS A 72 55.29 30.74 13.37
CA LYS A 72 54.80 29.61 12.57
C LYS A 72 54.89 28.33 13.42
N GLU A 73 54.11 27.32 13.07
CA GLU A 73 54.70 26.06 12.58
C GLU A 73 53.64 25.24 11.83
N GLU A 74 53.98 24.88 10.59
CA GLU A 74 53.33 23.83 9.81
C GLU A 74 54.08 22.52 10.07
N GLU A 75 53.45 21.37 9.88
CA GLU A 75 54.01 20.43 8.91
C GLU A 75 52.94 19.49 8.35
N ALA A 76 53.10 19.14 7.08
CA ALA A 76 52.21 18.29 6.30
C ALA A 76 52.99 17.09 5.75
N ILE A 77 52.29 16.06 5.29
CA ILE A 77 52.87 15.06 4.37
C ILE A 77 51.99 14.95 3.12
N ASP A 78 52.67 15.02 1.98
CA ASP A 78 52.19 15.11 0.60
C ASP A 78 52.23 13.75 -0.11
N VAL A 79 51.29 13.47 -1.02
CA VAL A 79 51.54 12.75 -2.29
C VAL A 79 50.57 13.23 -3.39
N ALA A 80 51.01 14.17 -4.24
CA ALA A 80 51.13 14.07 -5.71
C ALA A 80 50.20 13.11 -6.53
N SER A 81 49.79 13.36 -7.79
CA SER A 81 50.02 14.46 -8.76
C SER A 81 49.24 14.23 -10.08
N LYS A 82 49.27 15.24 -10.97
CA LYS A 82 48.89 15.31 -12.41
C LYS A 82 47.43 15.66 -12.70
N ASN A 83 47.11 16.88 -13.13
CA ASN A 83 47.44 17.60 -14.39
C ASN A 83 46.43 17.33 -15.51
N GLU A 84 45.60 18.34 -15.81
CA GLU A 84 45.76 19.03 -17.09
C GLU A 84 45.52 20.55 -16.91
N LYS A 85 46.42 21.35 -17.52
CA LYS A 85 46.30 22.81 -17.68
C LYS A 85 45.54 23.04 -19.00
N THR A 86 44.88 24.17 -19.27
CA THR A 86 45.48 25.51 -19.38
C THR A 86 44.42 26.63 -19.54
N ILE A 87 44.63 27.78 -18.85
CA ILE A 87 44.74 29.15 -19.41
C ILE A 87 43.52 29.73 -20.18
N ASP A 88 43.11 30.98 -20.06
CA ASP A 88 43.20 32.11 -19.10
C ASP A 88 42.05 33.06 -19.57
N THR A 89 41.42 33.96 -18.82
CA THR A 89 41.94 35.22 -18.28
C THR A 89 40.79 35.96 -17.55
N ASN A 90 41.13 36.77 -16.55
CA ASN A 90 40.46 38.01 -16.10
C ASN A 90 38.92 37.96 -15.89
N SER A 91 38.41 37.92 -14.66
CA SER A 91 38.39 39.04 -13.71
C SER A 91 37.90 40.38 -14.29
N VAL A 92 36.68 40.78 -13.95
CA VAL A 92 36.35 42.08 -13.30
C VAL A 92 34.88 42.01 -12.89
N ALA A 93 34.60 42.28 -11.61
CA ALA A 93 33.23 42.39 -11.12
C ALA A 93 32.55 43.65 -11.69
N PRO A 94 31.25 43.61 -12.05
CA PRO A 94 30.50 44.82 -12.32
C PRO A 94 30.39 45.62 -11.02
N ARG A 95 31.12 46.74 -10.95
CA ARG A 95 30.84 47.81 -9.98
C ARG A 95 29.37 48.20 -10.17
N ALA A 96 28.54 47.97 -9.17
CA ALA A 96 27.21 48.57 -9.13
C ALA A 96 27.40 50.08 -8.98
N ASP A 97 27.09 50.82 -10.04
CA ASP A 97 27.04 52.29 -9.95
C ASP A 97 25.97 52.68 -8.93
N ARG A 98 26.41 53.33 -7.85
CA ARG A 98 25.51 54.03 -6.93
C ARG A 98 24.89 55.20 -7.67
N ALA A 99 23.77 54.96 -8.34
CA ALA A 99 22.84 56.00 -8.70
C ALA A 99 22.30 56.63 -7.40
N SER A 100 22.71 57.86 -7.11
CA SER A 100 22.17 58.65 -6.01
C SER A 100 20.66 58.86 -6.25
N THR A 101 19.82 58.17 -5.47
CA THR A 101 18.37 58.42 -5.50
C THR A 101 18.06 59.81 -4.95
N PRO A 102 17.11 60.57 -5.55
CA PRO A 102 16.78 61.90 -5.08
C PRO A 102 16.16 61.85 -3.68
N ASN A 103 16.60 62.75 -2.82
CA ASN A 103 16.16 62.88 -1.44
C ASN A 103 14.74 63.48 -1.37
N VAL A 104 13.70 62.66 -1.57
CA VAL A 104 12.28 63.08 -1.52
C VAL A 104 11.45 62.12 -0.67
N ILE A 105 11.51 62.29 0.64
CA ILE A 105 10.32 62.04 1.48
C ILE A 105 9.48 63.31 1.36
N SER A 106 8.22 63.17 0.96
CA SER A 106 7.38 64.29 0.51
C SER A 106 7.20 65.37 1.59
N GLY A 107 7.86 66.52 1.39
CA GLY A 107 7.49 67.80 2.03
C GLY A 107 8.38 68.31 3.17
N ILE A 108 9.49 67.64 3.53
CA ILE A 108 10.40 68.12 4.59
C ILE A 108 11.85 68.13 4.11
N ASP A 109 12.49 69.30 4.14
CA ASP A 109 13.88 69.49 3.72
C ASP A 109 14.87 68.98 4.79
N LEU A 110 15.50 67.83 4.50
CA LEU A 110 16.32 67.07 5.44
C LEU A 110 17.58 67.81 5.94
N GLU A 111 18.02 68.86 5.23
CA GLU A 111 19.19 69.65 5.63
C GLU A 111 18.90 70.55 6.85
N THR A 112 17.63 70.92 7.06
CA THR A 112 17.20 71.80 8.16
C THR A 112 17.05 71.12 9.53
N LEU A 113 17.04 69.78 9.56
CA LEU A 113 16.83 68.99 10.79
C LEU A 113 18.14 68.63 11.51
N THR A 114 18.09 68.64 12.85
CA THR A 114 19.20 68.28 13.75
C THR A 114 19.73 66.86 13.50
N PRO A 115 21.04 66.60 13.70
CA PRO A 115 21.67 65.32 13.36
C PRO A 115 20.99 64.08 13.96
N GLN A 116 20.55 64.16 15.22
CA GLN A 116 19.84 63.07 15.90
C GLN A 116 18.49 62.73 15.26
N VAL A 117 17.75 63.73 14.77
CA VAL A 117 16.48 63.51 14.07
C VAL A 117 16.75 62.94 12.68
N ARG A 118 17.80 63.42 11.99
CA ARG A 118 18.24 62.90 10.69
C ARG A 118 18.66 61.42 10.76
N ALA A 119 19.36 61.02 11.83
CA ALA A 119 19.72 59.62 12.08
C ALA A 119 18.48 58.74 12.30
N LYS A 120 17.52 59.19 13.13
CA LYS A 120 16.26 58.47 13.35
C LYS A 120 15.41 58.38 12.08
N MET A 121 15.29 59.46 11.29
CA MET A 121 14.57 59.44 10.01
C MET A 121 15.20 58.47 9.00
N LYS A 122 16.54 58.40 8.92
CA LYS A 122 17.23 57.37 8.12
C LYS A 122 16.94 55.94 8.61
N LYS A 123 16.80 55.73 9.92
CA LYS A 123 16.40 54.43 10.49
C LYS A 123 14.95 54.06 10.15
N PHE A 124 14.02 55.02 10.24
CA PHE A 124 12.63 54.81 9.84
C PHE A 124 12.50 54.53 8.34
N ALA A 125 13.21 55.25 7.47
CA ALA A 125 13.25 54.95 6.04
C ALA A 125 13.75 53.52 5.74
N LYS A 126 14.81 53.06 6.44
CA LYS A 126 15.30 51.67 6.35
C LYS A 126 14.25 50.64 6.84
N TYR A 127 13.37 50.99 7.79
CA TYR A 127 12.25 50.13 8.20
C TYR A 127 11.08 50.15 7.21
N GLU A 128 10.73 51.31 6.67
CA GLU A 128 9.69 51.47 5.64
C GLU A 128 10.03 50.72 4.35
N GLU A 129 11.32 50.60 4.01
CA GLU A 129 11.81 49.80 2.89
C GLU A 129 11.78 48.28 3.17
N LYS A 130 12.17 47.84 4.39
CA LYS A 130 12.21 46.42 4.74
C LYS A 130 10.85 45.81 5.11
N TYR A 131 9.92 46.57 5.66
CA TYR A 131 8.65 46.04 6.15
C TYR A 131 7.74 45.44 5.04
N PRO A 132 7.58 46.04 3.85
CA PRO A 132 6.85 45.44 2.74
C PRO A 132 7.44 44.10 2.29
N LEU A 133 8.78 44.02 2.20
CA LEU A 133 9.50 42.80 1.81
C LEU A 133 9.30 41.67 2.82
N LEU A 134 9.34 41.97 4.12
CA LEU A 134 9.06 41.01 5.18
C LEU A 134 7.60 40.53 5.15
N LEU A 135 6.65 41.43 4.91
CA LEU A 135 5.23 41.09 4.81
C LEU A 135 4.92 40.24 3.56
N GLU A 136 5.60 40.50 2.44
CA GLU A 136 5.49 39.70 1.22
C GLU A 136 6.12 38.32 1.41
N ALA A 137 7.30 38.22 2.00
CA ALA A 137 7.96 36.96 2.32
C ALA A 137 7.13 36.08 3.28
N TYR A 138 6.53 36.69 4.31
CA TYR A 138 5.61 35.96 5.22
C TYR A 138 4.36 35.46 4.48
N LYS A 139 3.81 36.25 3.54
CA LYS A 139 2.63 35.85 2.74
C LYS A 139 2.95 34.73 1.74
N THR A 140 4.13 34.74 1.12
CA THR A 140 4.54 33.66 0.22
C THR A 140 4.80 32.38 1.02
N GLU A 141 5.53 32.46 2.12
CA GLU A 141 5.85 31.28 2.95
C GLU A 141 4.59 30.66 3.58
N LYS A 142 3.64 31.49 4.06
CA LYS A 142 2.34 30.98 4.53
C LYS A 142 1.59 30.22 3.43
N ARG A 143 1.55 30.73 2.21
CA ARG A 143 0.91 30.03 1.07
C ARG A 143 1.64 28.76 0.66
N LYS A 144 2.96 28.68 0.82
CA LYS A 144 3.71 27.41 0.63
C LYS A 144 3.25 26.37 1.65
N SER A 145 3.14 26.75 2.93
CA SER A 145 2.62 25.88 3.98
C SER A 145 1.20 25.39 3.66
N GLU A 146 0.30 26.30 3.27
CA GLU A 146 -1.07 25.95 2.85
C GLU A 146 -1.09 24.96 1.66
N LEU A 147 -0.16 25.09 0.70
CA LEU A 147 -0.01 24.12 -0.39
C LEU A 147 0.54 22.76 0.08
N ILE A 148 1.54 22.76 0.98
CA ILE A 148 2.11 21.53 1.54
C ILE A 148 1.04 20.77 2.33
N ASP A 149 0.22 21.44 3.13
CA ASP A 149 -0.91 20.84 3.86
C ASP A 149 -1.93 20.15 2.91
N ILE A 150 -2.14 20.70 1.71
CA ILE A 150 -3.01 20.11 0.69
C ILE A 150 -2.33 18.89 0.05
N PHE A 151 -1.01 18.94 -0.18
CA PHE A 151 -0.24 17.82 -0.70
C PHE A 151 -0.20 16.65 0.28
N GLU A 152 0.10 16.89 1.56
CA GLU A 152 0.18 15.84 2.58
C GLU A 152 -1.17 15.14 2.79
N LYS A 153 -2.29 15.88 2.74
CA LYS A 153 -3.64 15.27 2.74
C LYS A 153 -3.82 14.32 1.57
N LEU A 154 -3.55 14.77 0.34
CA LEU A 154 -3.66 13.91 -0.86
C LEU A 154 -2.70 12.71 -0.81
N LEU A 155 -1.50 12.88 -0.25
CA LEU A 155 -0.55 11.79 -0.04
C LEU A 155 -1.15 10.74 0.90
N SER A 156 -1.73 11.17 2.03
CA SER A 156 -2.34 10.29 3.05
C SER A 156 -3.64 9.61 2.61
N GLU A 157 -4.36 10.19 1.64
CA GLU A 157 -5.57 9.59 1.06
C GLU A 157 -5.24 8.47 0.06
N ASN A 158 -4.11 8.58 -0.66
CA ASN A 158 -3.75 7.67 -1.77
C ASN A 158 -2.60 6.70 -1.42
N THR A 159 -1.88 6.94 -0.33
CA THR A 159 -0.74 6.13 0.12
C THR A 159 -0.76 6.02 1.66
N PRO A 160 -0.13 4.99 2.27
CA PRO A 160 -0.13 4.81 3.73
C PRO A 160 0.80 5.78 4.49
N ILE A 161 0.93 7.03 4.03
CA ILE A 161 2.00 7.96 4.39
C ILE A 161 1.39 9.26 4.88
N SER A 162 1.75 9.69 6.09
CA SER A 162 1.08 10.81 6.76
C SER A 162 1.72 12.18 6.51
N SER A 163 2.96 12.23 6.03
CA SER A 163 3.70 13.47 5.78
C SER A 163 4.75 13.30 4.67
N ILE A 164 5.14 14.41 4.03
CA ILE A 164 6.29 14.51 3.12
C ILE A 164 7.60 14.06 3.80
N SER A 165 7.69 14.19 5.13
CA SER A 165 8.86 13.78 5.90
C SER A 165 9.15 12.27 5.86
N ASP A 166 8.13 11.43 5.60
CA ASP A 166 8.22 9.97 5.54
C ASP A 166 8.61 9.44 4.14
N ALA A 167 9.45 10.17 3.39
CA ALA A 167 9.84 9.84 2.01
C ALA A 167 10.43 8.41 1.84
N GLY A 168 11.07 7.86 2.88
CA GLY A 168 11.53 6.46 2.88
C GLY A 168 10.37 5.44 2.80
N VAL A 169 9.26 5.72 3.49
CA VAL A 169 8.06 4.86 3.48
C VAL A 169 7.38 4.89 2.10
N LEU A 170 7.46 6.02 1.38
CA LEU A 170 6.99 6.10 -0.01
C LEU A 170 7.79 5.19 -0.94
N ILE A 171 9.12 5.23 -0.82
CA ILE A 171 10.02 4.41 -1.62
C ILE A 171 9.76 2.93 -1.35
N ASP A 172 9.59 2.54 -0.09
CA ASP A 172 9.35 1.14 0.28
C ASP A 172 7.94 0.66 -0.10
N TYR A 173 6.92 1.52 -0.06
CA TYR A 173 5.59 1.21 -0.61
C TYR A 173 5.62 1.00 -2.13
N LEU A 174 6.31 1.87 -2.88
CA LEU A 174 6.45 1.75 -4.33
C LEU A 174 7.28 0.51 -4.73
N LYS A 175 8.36 0.21 -4.01
CA LYS A 175 9.11 -1.05 -4.17
C LYS A 175 8.22 -2.25 -3.90
N GLY A 176 7.47 -2.28 -2.79
CA GLY A 176 6.54 -3.35 -2.47
C GLY A 176 5.45 -3.55 -3.53
N LEU A 177 4.98 -2.47 -4.17
CA LEU A 177 4.03 -2.54 -5.29
C LEU A 177 4.68 -3.19 -6.54
N ASN A 178 5.92 -2.82 -6.84
CA ASN A 178 6.68 -3.38 -7.96
C ASN A 178 7.07 -4.85 -7.71
N GLU A 179 7.50 -5.20 -6.50
CA GLU A 179 7.77 -6.56 -6.05
C GLU A 179 6.51 -7.43 -6.11
N LYS A 180 5.37 -6.95 -5.62
CA LYS A 180 4.06 -7.64 -5.74
C LYS A 180 3.70 -7.90 -7.22
N THR A 181 3.93 -6.91 -8.08
CA THR A 181 3.69 -7.04 -9.53
C THR A 181 4.64 -8.05 -10.17
N SER A 182 5.92 -8.06 -9.78
CA SER A 182 6.91 -9.05 -10.21
C SER A 182 6.54 -10.46 -9.77
N MET A 183 6.21 -10.65 -8.48
CA MET A 183 5.79 -11.93 -7.91
C MET A 183 4.53 -12.50 -8.56
N LEU A 184 3.53 -11.65 -8.85
CA LEU A 184 2.32 -12.08 -9.57
C LEU A 184 2.63 -12.55 -10.99
N ASN A 185 3.55 -11.87 -11.69
CA ASN A 185 4.00 -12.27 -13.02
C ASN A 185 4.82 -13.58 -13.00
N VAL A 186 5.66 -13.79 -11.96
CA VAL A 186 6.39 -15.05 -11.76
C VAL A 186 5.41 -16.20 -11.48
N GLU A 187 4.41 -15.97 -10.63
CA GLU A 187 3.39 -16.97 -10.29
C GLU A 187 2.53 -17.34 -11.51
N MET A 188 2.11 -16.37 -12.33
CA MET A 188 1.42 -16.65 -13.61
C MET A 188 2.27 -17.50 -14.55
N ARG A 189 3.58 -17.26 -14.63
CA ARG A 189 4.51 -18.09 -15.42
C ARG A 189 4.68 -19.50 -14.82
N ARG A 190 4.70 -19.62 -13.49
CA ARG A 190 4.76 -20.92 -12.78
C ARG A 190 3.50 -21.75 -13.02
N LEU A 191 2.32 -21.17 -12.78
CA LEU A 191 1.02 -21.82 -13.00
C LEU A 191 0.82 -22.22 -14.48
N SER A 192 1.30 -21.41 -15.43
CA SER A 192 1.27 -21.75 -16.87
C SER A 192 2.17 -22.95 -17.22
N ARG A 193 3.33 -23.08 -16.56
CA ARG A 193 4.22 -24.24 -16.71
C ARG A 193 3.63 -25.49 -16.04
N GLU A 194 3.03 -25.36 -14.87
CA GLU A 194 2.35 -26.47 -14.20
C GLU A 194 1.14 -26.96 -14.99
N LYS A 195 0.32 -26.05 -15.54
CA LYS A 195 -0.77 -26.39 -16.46
C LYS A 195 -0.27 -27.20 -17.66
N THR A 196 0.82 -26.77 -18.31
CA THR A 196 1.37 -27.49 -19.47
C THR A 196 2.03 -28.82 -19.12
N ASN A 197 2.62 -28.95 -17.93
CA ASN A 197 3.18 -30.23 -17.46
C ASN A 197 2.08 -31.23 -17.06
N LEU A 198 1.04 -30.78 -16.34
CA LEU A 198 -0.11 -31.61 -15.98
C LEU A 198 -0.92 -32.04 -17.21
N ALA A 199 -1.07 -31.16 -18.21
CA ALA A 199 -1.70 -31.50 -19.48
C ALA A 199 -0.94 -32.60 -20.25
N LYS A 200 0.41 -32.55 -20.23
CA LYS A 200 1.26 -33.62 -20.80
C LYS A 200 1.10 -34.93 -20.02
N SER A 201 1.28 -34.89 -18.70
CA SER A 201 1.12 -36.07 -17.84
C SER A 201 -0.25 -36.74 -17.99
N LYS A 202 -1.31 -35.94 -18.17
CA LYS A 202 -2.65 -36.44 -18.48
C LYS A 202 -2.71 -37.12 -19.85
N SER A 203 -2.12 -36.53 -20.89
CA SER A 203 -2.02 -37.15 -22.23
C SER A 203 -1.27 -38.47 -22.18
N ASP A 204 -0.10 -38.49 -21.53
CA ASP A 204 0.74 -39.69 -21.38
C ASP A 204 -0.03 -40.81 -20.64
N LEU A 205 -0.81 -40.46 -19.61
CA LEU A 205 -1.70 -41.38 -18.91
C LEU A 205 -2.88 -41.85 -19.77
N GLU A 206 -3.52 -40.96 -20.55
CA GLU A 206 -4.60 -41.32 -21.47
C GLU A 206 -4.11 -42.27 -22.59
N ASP A 207 -2.88 -42.10 -23.07
CA ASP A 207 -2.22 -42.99 -24.03
C ASP A 207 -1.89 -44.37 -23.41
N THR A 208 -1.32 -44.42 -22.20
CA THR A 208 -1.09 -45.71 -21.51
C THR A 208 -2.39 -46.45 -21.20
N VAL A 209 -3.47 -45.75 -20.85
CA VAL A 209 -4.79 -46.36 -20.69
C VAL A 209 -5.32 -46.88 -22.03
N SER A 210 -5.07 -46.19 -23.15
CA SER A 210 -5.40 -46.70 -24.49
C SER A 210 -4.66 -48.01 -24.81
N GLU A 211 -3.36 -48.09 -24.52
CA GLU A 211 -2.58 -49.32 -24.68
C GLU A 211 -3.07 -50.46 -23.79
N ILE A 212 -3.38 -50.20 -22.51
CA ILE A 212 -3.88 -51.25 -21.60
C ILE A 212 -5.27 -51.74 -22.08
N ASN A 213 -6.14 -50.85 -22.56
CA ASN A 213 -7.41 -51.25 -23.18
C ASN A 213 -7.21 -52.13 -24.44
N GLN A 214 -6.17 -51.89 -25.24
CA GLN A 214 -5.85 -52.74 -26.39
C GLN A 214 -5.34 -54.12 -25.93
N LYS A 215 -4.43 -54.17 -24.94
CA LYS A 215 -3.93 -55.41 -24.34
C LYS A 215 -5.06 -56.25 -23.72
N ILE A 216 -6.00 -55.62 -23.01
CA ILE A 216 -7.20 -56.29 -22.47
C ILE A 216 -8.02 -56.93 -23.60
N LYS A 217 -8.34 -56.20 -24.68
CA LYS A 217 -9.07 -56.76 -25.84
C LYS A 217 -8.31 -57.89 -26.54
N GLU A 218 -6.99 -57.81 -26.60
CA GLU A 218 -6.15 -58.91 -27.08
C GLU A 218 -6.22 -60.14 -26.17
N TYR A 219 -6.24 -59.96 -24.85
CA TYR A 219 -6.40 -61.07 -23.90
C TYR A 219 -7.81 -61.67 -23.98
N GLU A 220 -8.87 -60.85 -24.01
CA GLU A 220 -10.26 -61.29 -24.21
C GLU A 220 -10.43 -62.10 -25.50
N THR A 221 -9.87 -61.63 -26.63
CA THR A 221 -9.96 -62.36 -27.91
C THR A 221 -9.17 -63.66 -27.88
N LYS A 222 -7.93 -63.67 -27.33
CA LYS A 222 -7.14 -64.90 -27.16
C LYS A 222 -7.84 -65.93 -26.26
N ILE A 223 -8.50 -65.49 -25.18
CA ILE A 223 -9.29 -66.36 -24.29
C ILE A 223 -10.48 -66.96 -25.06
N ASN A 224 -11.28 -66.15 -25.77
CA ASN A 224 -12.40 -66.65 -26.56
C ASN A 224 -11.97 -67.61 -27.69
N ASP A 225 -10.84 -67.34 -28.35
CA ASP A 225 -10.27 -68.20 -29.39
C ASP A 225 -9.73 -69.54 -28.85
N LEU A 226 -9.29 -69.59 -27.59
CA LEU A 226 -8.86 -70.81 -26.92
C LEU A 226 -10.06 -71.61 -26.37
N GLU A 227 -11.03 -70.94 -25.75
CA GLU A 227 -12.28 -71.56 -25.25
C GLU A 227 -13.12 -72.16 -26.39
N SER A 228 -13.19 -71.50 -27.55
CA SER A 228 -13.86 -72.05 -28.74
C SER A 228 -13.12 -73.27 -29.31
N LYS A 229 -11.78 -73.28 -29.32
CA LYS A 229 -10.99 -74.45 -29.74
C LYS A 229 -11.12 -75.63 -28.78
N SER A 230 -11.15 -75.39 -27.46
CA SER A 230 -11.35 -76.48 -26.49
C SER A 230 -12.72 -77.17 -26.66
N SER A 231 -13.74 -76.45 -27.16
CA SER A 231 -15.08 -77.01 -27.37
C SER A 231 -15.25 -77.93 -28.61
N THR A 232 -14.19 -78.13 -29.42
CA THR A 232 -14.30 -78.80 -30.74
C THR A 232 -13.33 -79.97 -30.99
N SER A 233 -12.59 -80.46 -29.99
CA SER A 233 -11.61 -81.56 -30.16
C SER A 233 -11.71 -82.65 -29.07
N ASP A 234 -11.31 -83.88 -29.42
CA ASP A 234 -11.45 -85.08 -28.57
C ASP A 234 -10.67 -84.98 -27.24
N PRO A 235 -11.23 -85.49 -26.12
CA PRO A 235 -10.69 -85.23 -24.78
C PRO A 235 -9.52 -86.14 -24.41
N THR A 236 -8.68 -85.65 -23.49
CA THR A 236 -7.85 -86.36 -22.47
C THR A 236 -6.41 -85.86 -22.30
N VAL A 237 -5.83 -85.09 -23.23
CA VAL A 237 -4.49 -84.50 -23.03
C VAL A 237 -4.43 -83.00 -23.38
N SER A 238 -5.02 -82.57 -24.50
CA SER A 238 -4.92 -81.16 -24.93
C SER A 238 -5.77 -80.17 -24.10
N GLU A 239 -6.80 -80.63 -23.39
CA GLU A 239 -7.67 -79.76 -22.59
C GLU A 239 -6.96 -79.20 -21.34
N GLN A 240 -6.05 -79.97 -20.75
CA GLN A 240 -5.45 -79.61 -19.46
C GLN A 240 -4.38 -78.52 -19.62
N ASP A 241 -3.57 -78.60 -20.68
CA ASP A 241 -2.62 -77.55 -21.06
C ASP A 241 -3.37 -76.27 -21.48
N ALA A 242 -4.37 -76.39 -22.36
CA ALA A 242 -5.21 -75.26 -22.79
C ALA A 242 -5.95 -74.59 -21.63
N SER A 243 -6.46 -75.37 -20.67
CA SER A 243 -7.09 -74.84 -19.46
C SER A 243 -6.10 -74.06 -18.60
N SER A 244 -4.85 -74.52 -18.47
CA SER A 244 -3.81 -73.81 -17.72
C SER A 244 -3.41 -72.49 -18.39
N GLU A 245 -3.39 -72.46 -19.73
CA GLU A 245 -3.08 -71.26 -20.51
C GLU A 245 -4.23 -70.24 -20.46
N ILE A 246 -5.49 -70.71 -20.50
CA ILE A 246 -6.68 -69.88 -20.27
C ILE A 246 -6.69 -69.30 -18.85
N GLU A 247 -6.34 -70.08 -17.82
CA GLU A 247 -6.27 -69.60 -16.44
C GLU A 247 -5.13 -68.59 -16.23
N GLY A 248 -3.98 -68.82 -16.88
CA GLY A 248 -2.88 -67.86 -16.97
C GLY A 248 -3.29 -66.54 -17.63
N LEU A 249 -3.94 -66.60 -18.81
CA LEU A 249 -4.44 -65.41 -19.51
C LEU A 249 -5.53 -64.67 -18.72
N LYS A 250 -6.42 -65.37 -18.01
CA LYS A 250 -7.40 -64.76 -17.10
C LYS A 250 -6.75 -64.05 -15.92
N SER A 251 -5.64 -64.57 -15.40
CA SER A 251 -4.87 -63.86 -14.36
C SER A 251 -4.24 -62.57 -14.90
N GLN A 252 -3.70 -62.59 -16.12
CA GLN A 252 -3.11 -61.41 -16.77
C GLN A 252 -4.17 -60.36 -17.15
N LEU A 253 -5.34 -60.81 -17.62
CA LEU A 253 -6.51 -59.95 -17.87
C LEU A 253 -6.89 -59.19 -16.60
N LYS A 254 -7.06 -59.91 -15.49
CA LYS A 254 -7.44 -59.30 -14.21
C LYS A 254 -6.40 -58.28 -13.71
N THR A 255 -5.11 -58.57 -13.81
CA THR A 255 -4.07 -57.59 -13.44
C THR A 255 -4.12 -56.34 -14.34
N ALA A 256 -4.39 -56.50 -15.63
CA ALA A 256 -4.53 -55.37 -16.54
C ALA A 256 -5.82 -54.55 -16.28
N GLU A 257 -6.91 -55.19 -15.85
CA GLU A 257 -8.15 -54.53 -15.42
C GLU A 257 -7.95 -53.72 -14.13
N ASP A 258 -7.28 -54.30 -13.12
CA ASP A 258 -6.95 -53.63 -11.86
C ASP A 258 -6.00 -52.43 -12.10
N ASP A 259 -4.95 -52.60 -12.92
CA ASP A 259 -4.06 -51.51 -13.34
C ASP A 259 -4.82 -50.40 -14.07
N LEU A 260 -5.71 -50.75 -15.02
CA LEU A 260 -6.55 -49.80 -15.75
C LEU A 260 -7.51 -49.03 -14.82
N ALA A 261 -8.07 -49.68 -13.80
CA ALA A 261 -8.90 -49.02 -12.81
C ALA A 261 -8.09 -47.98 -12.02
N SER A 262 -6.87 -48.33 -11.59
CA SER A 262 -5.99 -47.39 -10.87
C SER A 262 -5.60 -46.17 -11.72
N ARG A 263 -5.21 -46.38 -12.99
CA ARG A 263 -4.83 -45.29 -13.91
C ARG A 263 -6.01 -44.41 -14.31
N LYS A 264 -7.23 -44.93 -14.39
CA LYS A 264 -8.43 -44.10 -14.59
C LYS A 264 -8.69 -43.16 -13.42
N ILE A 265 -8.50 -43.62 -12.17
CA ILE A 265 -8.65 -42.78 -10.98
C ILE A 265 -7.62 -41.64 -11.01
N GLU A 266 -6.35 -41.95 -11.29
CA GLU A 266 -5.27 -40.96 -11.41
C GLU A 266 -5.54 -39.92 -12.52
N ILE A 267 -6.08 -40.34 -13.67
CA ILE A 267 -6.52 -39.44 -14.74
C ILE A 267 -7.66 -38.52 -14.28
N ASP A 268 -8.64 -39.03 -13.54
CA ASP A 268 -9.78 -38.23 -13.09
C ASP A 268 -9.39 -37.24 -11.98
N GLU A 269 -8.45 -37.60 -11.10
CA GLU A 269 -7.82 -36.67 -10.15
C GLU A 269 -7.03 -35.56 -10.87
N LEU A 270 -6.24 -35.91 -11.89
CA LEU A 270 -5.52 -34.93 -12.72
C LEU A 270 -6.47 -34.02 -13.52
N LYS A 271 -7.63 -34.52 -13.98
CA LYS A 271 -8.68 -33.69 -14.61
C LYS A 271 -9.26 -32.67 -13.64
N VAL A 272 -9.53 -33.06 -12.38
CA VAL A 272 -10.03 -32.14 -11.35
C VAL A 272 -8.99 -31.07 -11.02
N SER A 273 -7.71 -31.45 -10.86
CA SER A 273 -6.61 -30.50 -10.64
C SER A 273 -6.43 -29.53 -11.81
N LEU A 274 -6.49 -30.02 -13.06
CA LEU A 274 -6.46 -29.18 -14.25
C LEU A 274 -7.63 -28.21 -14.29
N ALA A 275 -8.87 -28.65 -14.04
CA ALA A 275 -10.04 -27.77 -14.03
C ALA A 275 -9.91 -26.62 -13.02
N GLN A 276 -9.41 -26.90 -11.81
CA GLN A 276 -9.14 -25.88 -10.78
C GLN A 276 -8.04 -24.89 -11.20
N LEU A 277 -6.97 -25.38 -11.84
CA LEU A 277 -5.91 -24.55 -12.42
C LEU A 277 -6.41 -23.70 -13.59
N GLU A 278 -7.33 -24.21 -14.41
CA GLU A 278 -7.95 -23.47 -15.51
C GLU A 278 -8.88 -22.38 -15.00
N GLU A 279 -9.70 -22.66 -13.99
CA GLU A 279 -10.53 -21.66 -13.33
C GLU A 279 -9.66 -20.52 -12.76
N ARG A 280 -8.62 -20.85 -12.00
CA ARG A 280 -7.68 -19.88 -11.42
C ARG A 280 -6.88 -19.10 -12.46
N SER A 281 -6.50 -19.73 -13.57
CA SER A 281 -5.90 -19.05 -14.72
C SER A 281 -6.89 -18.11 -15.42
N SER A 282 -8.17 -18.47 -15.49
CA SER A 282 -9.20 -17.65 -16.12
C SER A 282 -9.55 -16.40 -15.30
N THR A 283 -9.55 -16.52 -13.96
CA THR A 283 -9.78 -15.38 -13.06
C THR A 283 -8.61 -14.39 -13.11
N LEU A 284 -7.36 -14.89 -13.06
CA LEU A 284 -6.16 -14.04 -13.18
C LEU A 284 -6.00 -13.41 -14.56
N SER A 285 -6.50 -14.06 -15.63
CA SER A 285 -6.57 -13.45 -16.96
C SER A 285 -7.59 -12.30 -16.98
N ARG A 286 -8.83 -12.53 -16.49
CA ARG A 286 -9.87 -11.49 -16.43
C ARG A 286 -9.45 -10.27 -15.61
N GLU A 287 -8.70 -10.48 -14.52
CA GLU A 287 -8.10 -9.41 -13.72
C GLU A 287 -7.03 -8.63 -14.50
N ASN A 288 -6.17 -9.31 -15.26
CA ASN A 288 -5.23 -8.62 -16.15
C ASN A 288 -5.91 -7.88 -17.30
N ASP A 289 -6.97 -8.44 -17.88
CA ASP A 289 -7.72 -7.81 -18.96
C ASP A 289 -8.47 -6.57 -18.45
N SER A 290 -9.02 -6.59 -17.23
CA SER A 290 -9.64 -5.40 -16.60
C SER A 290 -8.62 -4.32 -16.23
N LEU A 291 -7.42 -4.70 -15.75
CA LEU A 291 -6.31 -3.77 -15.52
C LEU A 291 -5.77 -3.16 -16.82
N ARG A 292 -5.75 -3.94 -17.91
CA ARG A 292 -5.41 -3.43 -19.25
C ARG A 292 -6.48 -2.49 -19.80
N GLU A 293 -7.75 -2.78 -19.58
CA GLU A 293 -8.85 -1.91 -19.99
C GLU A 293 -8.88 -0.59 -19.19
N SER A 294 -8.59 -0.64 -17.88
CA SER A 294 -8.30 0.55 -17.08
C SER A 294 -7.15 1.34 -17.71
N LYS A 295 -5.98 0.73 -17.89
CA LYS A 295 -4.81 1.41 -18.47
C LYS A 295 -5.10 2.02 -19.85
N ALA A 296 -5.85 1.34 -20.70
CA ALA A 296 -6.24 1.85 -22.01
C ALA A 296 -7.18 3.07 -21.92
N ARG A 297 -8.14 3.06 -20.98
CA ARG A 297 -9.01 4.22 -20.71
C ARG A 297 -8.21 5.40 -20.14
N ASP A 298 -7.24 5.13 -19.26
CA ASP A 298 -6.36 6.15 -18.69
C ASP A 298 -5.44 6.75 -19.77
N GLU A 299 -4.91 5.92 -20.69
CA GLU A 299 -4.15 6.36 -21.87
C GLU A 299 -5.01 7.17 -22.86
N GLU A 300 -6.27 6.80 -23.09
CA GLU A 300 -7.22 7.54 -23.95
C GLU A 300 -7.61 8.88 -23.31
N GLN A 301 -7.84 8.93 -21.99
CA GLN A 301 -8.05 10.18 -21.26
C GLN A 301 -6.82 11.08 -21.34
N LEU A 302 -5.61 10.54 -21.14
CA LEU A 302 -4.36 11.29 -21.32
C LEU A 302 -4.19 11.81 -22.76
N ALA A 303 -4.58 11.03 -23.78
CA ALA A 303 -4.52 11.45 -25.17
C ALA A 303 -5.52 12.58 -25.48
N SER A 304 -6.74 12.51 -24.96
CA SER A 304 -7.74 13.57 -25.13
C SER A 304 -7.33 14.87 -24.42
N LEU A 305 -6.83 14.79 -23.19
CA LEU A 305 -6.28 15.94 -22.44
C LEU A 305 -5.06 16.58 -23.13
N LYS A 306 -4.17 15.76 -23.73
CA LYS A 306 -3.05 16.26 -24.55
C LYS A 306 -3.54 16.99 -25.81
N SER A 307 -4.54 16.43 -26.51
CA SER A 307 -5.14 17.07 -27.70
C SER A 307 -5.81 18.40 -27.36
N GLU A 308 -6.55 18.47 -26.24
CA GLU A 308 -7.19 19.70 -25.77
C GLU A 308 -6.15 20.76 -25.35
N SER A 309 -5.09 20.35 -24.65
CA SER A 309 -3.98 21.22 -24.25
C SER A 309 -3.23 21.79 -25.46
N GLU A 310 -2.93 20.99 -26.48
CA GLU A 310 -2.25 21.47 -27.70
C GLU A 310 -3.17 22.37 -28.54
N GLN A 311 -4.48 22.11 -28.58
CA GLN A 311 -5.44 23.04 -29.19
C GLN A 311 -5.55 24.37 -28.44
N ALA A 312 -5.47 24.36 -27.11
CA ALA A 312 -5.41 25.59 -26.29
C ALA A 312 -4.12 26.38 -26.57
N ARG A 313 -2.97 25.69 -26.64
CA ARG A 313 -1.67 26.25 -27.00
C ARG A 313 -1.69 26.94 -28.37
N ILE A 314 -2.19 26.28 -29.41
CA ILE A 314 -2.28 26.85 -30.77
C ILE A 314 -3.15 28.13 -30.78
N LYS A 315 -4.28 28.12 -30.04
CA LYS A 315 -5.16 29.29 -29.90
C LYS A 315 -4.44 30.45 -29.19
N LEU A 316 -3.74 30.18 -28.08
CA LEU A 316 -2.94 31.17 -27.36
C LEU A 316 -1.81 31.74 -28.23
N GLU A 317 -1.06 30.89 -28.94
CA GLU A 317 0.05 31.32 -29.80
C GLU A 317 -0.42 32.15 -31.01
N SER A 318 -1.61 31.87 -31.54
CA SER A 318 -2.22 32.74 -32.57
C SER A 318 -2.54 34.13 -32.02
N LYS A 319 -2.99 34.21 -30.77
CA LYS A 319 -3.41 35.45 -30.12
C LYS A 319 -2.24 36.29 -29.59
N THR A 320 -1.14 35.66 -29.17
CA THR A 320 0.10 36.38 -28.84
C THR A 320 0.70 37.04 -30.08
N LYS A 321 0.78 36.33 -31.21
CA LYS A 321 1.27 36.89 -32.49
C LYS A 321 0.42 38.07 -32.98
N GLU A 322 -0.89 38.00 -32.81
CA GLU A 322 -1.81 39.11 -33.13
C GLU A 322 -1.58 40.33 -32.22
N LEU A 323 -1.37 40.12 -30.92
CA LEU A 323 -1.04 41.20 -29.97
C LEU A 323 0.33 41.84 -30.26
N GLU A 324 1.35 41.03 -30.54
CA GLU A 324 2.70 41.50 -30.89
C GLU A 324 2.70 42.36 -32.17
N ALA A 325 1.99 41.92 -33.22
CA ALA A 325 1.85 42.70 -34.45
C ALA A 325 1.18 44.06 -34.21
N ASN A 326 0.13 44.10 -33.36
CA ASN A 326 -0.55 45.34 -32.98
C ASN A 326 0.36 46.27 -32.17
N ALA A 327 1.17 45.75 -31.25
CA ALA A 327 2.12 46.57 -30.48
C ALA A 327 3.26 47.12 -31.36
N GLU A 328 3.76 46.35 -32.33
CA GLU A 328 4.72 46.87 -33.32
C GLU A 328 4.14 48.02 -34.15
N GLN A 329 2.85 47.93 -34.53
CA GLN A 329 2.18 48.99 -35.29
C GLN A 329 2.05 50.28 -34.46
N LEU A 330 1.64 50.16 -33.19
CA LEU A 330 1.58 51.29 -32.26
C LEU A 330 2.97 51.92 -31.99
N ARG A 331 4.03 51.11 -31.89
CA ARG A 331 5.42 51.62 -31.76
C ARG A 331 5.83 52.46 -32.98
N LYS A 332 5.48 52.03 -34.20
CA LYS A 332 5.77 52.77 -35.44
C LYS A 332 5.03 54.12 -35.48
N GLU A 333 3.76 54.16 -35.09
CA GLU A 333 2.98 55.40 -34.99
C GLU A 333 3.52 56.36 -33.93
N LYS A 334 3.96 55.84 -32.77
CA LYS A 334 4.61 56.62 -31.71
C LYS A 334 5.92 57.26 -32.18
N GLU A 335 6.80 56.51 -32.85
CA GLU A 335 8.06 57.06 -33.38
C GLU A 335 7.82 58.14 -34.45
N GLU A 336 6.85 57.93 -35.35
CA GLU A 336 6.44 58.96 -36.30
C GLU A 336 5.95 60.25 -35.62
N LEU A 337 5.22 60.15 -34.50
CA LEU A 337 4.75 61.30 -33.75
C LEU A 337 5.86 61.98 -32.94
N LYS A 338 6.81 61.22 -32.37
CA LYS A 338 8.00 61.77 -31.70
C LYS A 338 8.91 62.52 -32.68
N LEU A 339 9.12 62.00 -33.88
CA LEU A 339 9.84 62.71 -34.95
C LEU A 339 9.15 64.02 -35.36
N LYS A 340 7.81 64.03 -35.41
CA LYS A 340 7.03 65.26 -35.66
C LYS A 340 7.19 66.25 -34.50
N LEU A 341 7.10 65.80 -33.23
CA LEU A 341 7.29 66.66 -32.05
C LEU A 341 8.69 67.30 -32.01
N ALA A 342 9.76 66.52 -32.19
CA ALA A 342 11.14 67.01 -32.20
C ALA A 342 11.36 68.08 -33.29
N SER A 343 10.73 67.91 -34.46
CA SER A 343 10.80 68.90 -35.53
C SER A 343 10.15 70.24 -35.15
N LEU A 344 9.03 70.24 -34.40
CA LEU A 344 8.42 71.46 -33.86
C LEU A 344 9.25 72.09 -32.74
N GLU A 345 9.73 71.31 -31.76
CA GLU A 345 10.51 71.85 -30.62
C GLU A 345 11.83 72.50 -31.07
N SER A 346 12.47 71.96 -32.12
CA SER A 346 13.67 72.55 -32.72
C SER A 346 13.45 73.94 -33.35
N SER A 347 12.18 74.34 -33.55
CA SER A 347 11.82 75.67 -34.07
C SER A 347 11.46 76.69 -32.98
N SER A 348 11.40 76.29 -31.70
CA SER A 348 10.91 77.12 -30.58
C SER A 348 11.99 77.65 -29.61
N SER A 349 13.24 77.18 -29.68
CA SER A 349 14.35 77.64 -28.82
C SER A 349 15.51 78.22 -29.65
N GLY A 350 15.80 79.50 -29.45
CA GLY A 350 16.59 80.31 -30.39
C GLY A 350 18.03 80.65 -30.00
N VAL A 351 18.73 81.20 -30.99
CA VAL A 351 19.89 82.12 -30.94
C VAL A 351 20.70 82.21 -29.63
N SER A 352 21.87 81.56 -29.61
CA SER A 352 23.15 82.19 -29.19
C SER A 352 24.37 81.33 -29.60
N LYS A 353 25.50 81.99 -29.82
CA LYS A 353 26.83 81.50 -30.28
C LYS A 353 27.91 82.25 -29.45
N PRO A 354 29.23 81.95 -29.51
CA PRO A 354 29.98 81.07 -30.42
C PRO A 354 30.96 80.13 -29.61
N ASP A 355 32.09 79.56 -30.06
CA ASP A 355 32.70 79.25 -31.39
C ASP A 355 33.70 78.06 -31.26
N SER A 356 34.34 77.66 -32.37
CA SER A 356 35.55 76.80 -32.52
C SER A 356 35.43 75.30 -32.16
N SER A 357 36.06 74.35 -32.86
CA SER A 357 36.69 74.35 -34.21
C SER A 357 37.11 72.92 -34.62
N ALA A 358 36.93 72.53 -35.89
CA ALA A 358 37.58 71.39 -36.60
C ALA A 358 37.39 69.96 -35.99
N ASP A 359 37.46 68.85 -36.74
CA ASP A 359 38.01 68.60 -38.08
C ASP A 359 37.27 67.48 -38.86
N SER A 360 37.63 67.31 -40.13
CA SER A 360 37.39 66.23 -41.12
C SER A 360 36.69 64.92 -40.68
N GLN A 361 35.68 64.35 -41.37
CA GLN A 361 35.65 63.80 -42.76
C GLN A 361 36.77 62.75 -43.06
N PRO A 362 36.60 61.79 -44.01
CA PRO A 362 35.39 61.33 -44.71
C PRO A 362 35.27 59.78 -44.88
N SER A 363 34.17 59.38 -45.52
CA SER A 363 34.01 58.29 -46.51
C SER A 363 32.96 57.23 -46.16
N GLY A 364 32.10 56.80 -47.08
CA GLY A 364 31.82 57.38 -48.40
C GLY A 364 31.26 56.36 -49.40
N ASN A 365 30.15 56.72 -50.05
CA ASN A 365 29.56 56.05 -51.22
C ASN A 365 28.93 54.65 -50.96
N LYS A 366 27.91 54.18 -51.71
CA LYS A 366 27.31 54.70 -52.96
C LYS A 366 25.86 54.18 -53.11
N LYS A 367 24.91 55.09 -53.43
CA LYS A 367 23.98 55.07 -54.59
C LYS A 367 23.12 53.79 -54.84
N LYS A 368 21.83 53.86 -55.25
CA LYS A 368 20.99 54.98 -55.73
C LYS A 368 19.54 54.52 -56.04
N LYS A 369 18.62 55.50 -56.03
CA LYS A 369 17.43 55.63 -56.94
C LYS A 369 16.26 54.63 -56.74
N ASN A 370 14.99 55.00 -56.99
CA ASN A 370 14.42 56.26 -57.53
C ASN A 370 12.90 56.41 -57.26
N LYS A 371 12.43 57.65 -57.08
CA LYS A 371 11.14 58.23 -57.57
C LYS A 371 9.81 57.60 -57.07
N ASN A 372 8.71 58.35 -56.95
CA ASN A 372 8.35 59.62 -57.60
C ASN A 372 7.19 60.36 -56.88
N LYS A 373 7.26 61.70 -56.80
CA LYS A 373 6.13 62.68 -56.81
C LYS A 373 5.03 62.57 -55.72
N LYS A 374 4.38 63.66 -55.27
CA LYS A 374 4.09 64.94 -55.96
C LYS A 374 3.90 66.13 -54.99
N ASN A 375 4.30 67.32 -55.45
CA ASN A 375 4.22 68.62 -54.76
C ASN A 375 2.79 69.15 -54.50
N ASN A 376 2.62 69.99 -53.48
CA ASN A 376 2.45 71.47 -53.59
C ASN A 376 2.59 72.11 -52.18
N LYS A 377 3.40 73.18 -51.96
CA LYS A 377 3.15 74.63 -52.23
C LYS A 377 1.85 75.14 -51.56
N SER A 378 1.83 76.22 -50.77
CA SER A 378 2.77 77.35 -50.55
C SER A 378 2.54 77.98 -49.14
N ALA A 379 3.53 78.52 -48.43
CA ALA A 379 3.91 79.96 -48.38
C ALA A 379 2.70 80.93 -48.47
N VAL A 380 2.48 81.94 -47.60
CA VAL A 380 3.39 83.03 -47.16
C VAL A 380 2.98 83.64 -45.79
N SER A 381 3.94 84.29 -45.11
CA SER A 381 3.94 85.07 -43.85
C SER A 381 2.68 85.80 -43.34
N ASN A 382 2.45 85.79 -42.00
CA ASN A 382 2.78 86.94 -41.12
C ASN A 382 2.60 86.65 -39.60
N ILE A 383 3.44 87.30 -38.79
CA ILE A 383 3.48 87.37 -37.31
C ILE A 383 2.44 88.42 -36.82
N PRO A 384 1.89 88.44 -35.57
CA PRO A 384 2.15 87.63 -34.36
C PRO A 384 0.94 86.92 -33.71
N SER A 385 1.20 85.87 -32.91
CA SER A 385 0.47 85.55 -31.66
C SER A 385 1.13 84.36 -30.96
N GLU A 386 1.73 84.58 -29.78
CA GLU A 386 2.56 83.60 -29.04
C GLU A 386 1.74 82.50 -28.32
N GLY A 387 0.50 82.22 -28.73
CA GLY A 387 -0.40 81.26 -28.07
C GLY A 387 -0.59 79.91 -28.76
N SER A 388 -0.19 79.74 -30.03
CA SER A 388 -0.65 78.62 -30.86
C SER A 388 0.31 77.42 -30.92
N THR A 389 1.62 77.67 -30.97
CA THR A 389 2.65 76.61 -31.01
C THR A 389 2.63 75.76 -29.75
N ASP A 390 2.50 76.38 -28.58
CA ASP A 390 2.40 75.67 -27.30
C ASP A 390 1.14 74.82 -27.18
N LEU A 391 0.01 75.24 -27.78
CA LEU A 391 -1.20 74.42 -27.82
C LEU A 391 -1.07 73.21 -28.75
N GLN A 392 -0.32 73.33 -29.86
CA GLN A 392 -0.03 72.19 -30.74
C GLN A 392 0.99 71.24 -30.14
N ILE A 393 2.05 71.77 -29.50
CA ILE A 393 3.04 71.00 -28.76
C ILE A 393 2.38 70.27 -27.58
N LYS A 394 1.47 70.92 -26.82
CA LYS A 394 0.68 70.27 -25.77
C LYS A 394 -0.20 69.14 -26.31
N LYS A 395 -0.98 69.36 -27.37
CA LYS A 395 -1.81 68.30 -27.96
C LYS A 395 -1.01 67.12 -28.53
N LEU A 396 0.17 67.38 -29.10
CA LEU A 396 1.08 66.32 -29.54
C LEU A 396 1.71 65.59 -28.35
N LYS A 397 2.05 66.28 -27.25
CA LYS A 397 2.53 65.66 -26.01
C LYS A 397 1.45 64.82 -25.35
N GLU A 398 0.24 65.35 -25.17
CA GLU A 398 -0.94 64.62 -24.67
C GLU A 398 -1.21 63.36 -25.52
N ARG A 399 -1.14 63.44 -26.85
CA ARG A 399 -1.36 62.27 -27.72
C ARG A 399 -0.19 61.27 -27.71
N ILE A 400 1.05 61.73 -27.51
CA ILE A 400 2.20 60.84 -27.30
C ILE A 400 2.09 60.16 -25.94
N GLU A 401 1.66 60.86 -24.89
CA GLU A 401 1.44 60.35 -23.54
C GLU A 401 0.27 59.34 -23.50
N GLU A 402 -0.80 59.59 -24.26
CA GLU A 402 -1.91 58.65 -24.45
C GLU A 402 -1.48 57.37 -25.20
N LEU A 403 -0.68 57.52 -26.27
CA LEU A 403 -0.09 56.38 -26.98
C LEU A 403 0.99 55.66 -26.15
N GLU A 404 1.68 56.36 -25.25
CA GLU A 404 2.59 55.76 -24.27
C GLU A 404 1.84 54.99 -23.19
N GLY A 405 0.67 55.47 -22.76
CA GLY A 405 -0.27 54.72 -21.93
C GLY A 405 -0.75 53.43 -22.61
N GLN A 406 -1.25 53.54 -23.85
CA GLN A 406 -1.74 52.39 -24.63
C GLN A 406 -0.62 51.40 -24.98
N LEU A 407 0.60 51.87 -25.26
CA LEU A 407 1.75 50.99 -25.43
C LEU A 407 2.17 50.34 -24.11
N SER A 408 2.22 51.08 -22.99
CA SER A 408 2.47 50.47 -21.67
C SER A 408 1.42 49.39 -21.36
N GLU A 409 0.15 49.63 -21.68
CA GLU A 409 -0.94 48.70 -21.42
C GLU A 409 -0.85 47.46 -22.32
N LYS A 410 -0.60 47.62 -23.63
CA LYS A 410 -0.40 46.50 -24.56
C LYS A 410 0.92 45.76 -24.36
N GLU A 411 1.99 46.45 -23.95
CA GLU A 411 3.26 45.83 -23.56
C GLU A 411 3.13 45.08 -22.24
N LYS A 412 2.30 45.54 -21.29
CA LYS A 412 1.90 44.77 -20.10
C LYS A 412 1.03 43.57 -20.45
N GLU A 413 0.11 43.70 -21.42
CA GLU A 413 -0.73 42.61 -21.89
C GLU A 413 0.10 41.53 -22.62
N ILE A 414 1.07 41.92 -23.44
CA ILE A 414 2.05 41.02 -24.07
C ILE A 414 3.02 40.45 -23.03
N ALA A 415 3.48 41.22 -22.05
CA ALA A 415 4.29 40.72 -20.95
C ALA A 415 3.52 39.67 -20.15
N ASN A 416 2.24 39.91 -19.83
CA ASN A 416 1.39 38.94 -19.13
C ASN A 416 1.08 37.70 -19.99
N ALA A 417 0.97 37.84 -21.32
CA ALA A 417 0.74 36.71 -22.23
C ALA A 417 2.01 35.87 -22.49
N SER A 418 3.19 36.51 -22.56
CA SER A 418 4.49 35.84 -22.74
C SER A 418 5.12 35.35 -21.43
N GLN A 419 4.74 35.93 -20.29
CA GLN A 419 4.98 35.41 -18.93
C GLN A 419 3.81 34.55 -18.42
N SER A 420 2.83 34.24 -19.27
CA SER A 420 1.75 33.30 -18.91
C SER A 420 2.35 31.95 -18.50
N THR A 421 1.76 31.34 -17.47
CA THR A 421 2.08 29.99 -16.97
C THR A 421 2.43 29.03 -18.10
N GLU A 422 1.40 28.83 -18.92
CA GLU A 422 1.32 27.73 -19.86
C GLU A 422 2.46 27.75 -20.89
N ILE A 423 2.99 28.90 -21.31
CA ILE A 423 4.05 28.91 -22.34
C ILE A 423 5.42 28.51 -21.76
N LYS A 424 5.68 28.82 -20.48
CA LYS A 424 6.88 28.35 -19.78
C LYS A 424 6.71 26.91 -19.32
N GLU A 425 5.62 26.60 -18.65
CA GLU A 425 5.27 25.26 -18.21
C GLU A 425 5.21 24.26 -19.38
N LEU A 426 4.62 24.59 -20.53
CA LEU A 426 4.62 23.70 -21.71
C LEU A 426 6.00 23.56 -22.36
N ARG A 427 6.89 24.56 -22.27
CA ARG A 427 8.29 24.39 -22.73
C ARG A 427 9.03 23.43 -21.82
N GLU A 428 8.95 23.64 -20.53
CA GLU A 428 9.60 22.82 -19.50
C GLU A 428 9.05 21.39 -19.51
N LYS A 429 7.74 21.22 -19.72
CA LYS A 429 7.07 19.92 -19.87
C LYS A 429 7.39 19.22 -21.20
N CYS A 430 7.56 19.96 -22.30
CA CYS A 430 8.13 19.39 -23.54
C CYS A 430 9.60 18.99 -23.39
N GLN A 431 10.35 19.69 -22.53
CA GLN A 431 11.77 19.44 -22.29
C GLN A 431 11.97 18.20 -21.40
N LEU A 432 11.25 18.12 -20.28
CA LEU A 432 11.13 16.91 -19.46
C LEU A 432 10.62 15.73 -20.27
N GLN A 433 9.59 15.90 -21.11
CA GLN A 433 9.12 14.81 -21.99
C GLN A 433 10.13 14.43 -23.08
N SER A 434 11.06 15.32 -23.47
CA SER A 434 12.16 14.93 -24.36
C SER A 434 13.26 14.18 -23.62
N GLU A 435 13.56 14.55 -22.38
CA GLU A 435 14.50 13.85 -21.50
C GLU A 435 13.95 12.45 -21.13
N ASP A 436 12.68 12.35 -20.72
CA ASP A 436 11.95 11.08 -20.52
C ASP A 436 11.99 10.21 -21.79
N LEU A 437 11.81 10.79 -22.99
CA LEU A 437 11.87 10.04 -24.25
C LEU A 437 13.28 9.62 -24.64
N GLU A 438 14.32 10.31 -24.15
CA GLU A 438 15.72 9.96 -24.34
C GLU A 438 16.12 8.84 -23.38
N GLU A 439 15.70 8.92 -22.11
CA GLU A 439 15.85 7.85 -21.11
C GLU A 439 15.03 6.60 -21.46
N LEU A 440 13.83 6.76 -22.04
CA LEU A 440 13.04 5.64 -22.58
C LEU A 440 13.67 5.07 -23.86
N ARG A 441 14.41 5.87 -24.63
CA ARG A 441 15.19 5.38 -25.80
C ARG A 441 16.41 4.61 -25.38
N ASP A 442 17.14 5.07 -24.37
CA ASP A 442 18.27 4.33 -23.82
C ASP A 442 17.78 3.07 -23.09
N SER A 443 16.67 3.12 -22.36
CA SER A 443 16.01 1.92 -21.82
C SER A 443 15.55 0.94 -22.93
N LEU A 444 15.03 1.45 -24.04
CA LEU A 444 14.63 0.62 -25.19
C LEU A 444 15.85 0.12 -25.99
N ARG A 445 16.99 0.80 -25.89
CA ARG A 445 18.28 0.38 -26.44
C ARG A 445 18.91 -0.70 -25.57
N ASP A 446 18.86 -0.58 -24.26
CA ASP A 446 19.28 -1.62 -23.31
C ASP A 446 18.39 -2.86 -23.45
N VAL A 447 17.06 -2.71 -23.52
CA VAL A 447 16.14 -3.81 -23.86
C VAL A 447 16.39 -4.35 -25.28
N GLY A 448 16.86 -3.50 -26.20
CA GLY A 448 17.26 -3.88 -27.55
C GLY A 448 18.54 -4.73 -27.56
N ASP A 449 19.54 -4.32 -26.80
CA ASP A 449 20.83 -4.99 -26.65
C ASP A 449 20.68 -6.26 -25.78
N GLU A 450 19.78 -6.28 -24.80
CA GLU A 450 19.34 -7.50 -24.10
C GLU A 450 18.56 -8.43 -25.03
N LEU A 451 17.69 -7.92 -25.92
CA LEU A 451 17.00 -8.73 -26.91
C LEU A 451 17.96 -9.28 -27.98
N VAL A 452 19.00 -8.53 -28.35
CA VAL A 452 20.09 -8.99 -29.22
C VAL A 452 20.92 -10.04 -28.49
N GLN A 453 21.35 -9.79 -27.26
CA GLN A 453 22.04 -10.79 -26.43
C GLN A 453 21.16 -12.04 -26.19
N ALA A 454 19.86 -11.90 -26.00
CA ALA A 454 18.93 -13.02 -25.87
C ALA A 454 18.75 -13.76 -27.20
N LYS A 455 18.69 -13.06 -28.34
CA LYS A 455 18.69 -13.67 -29.67
C LYS A 455 20.00 -14.36 -30.00
N ASP A 456 21.13 -13.81 -29.59
CA ASP A 456 22.44 -14.40 -29.81
C ASP A 456 22.69 -15.57 -28.85
N ARG A 457 22.22 -15.50 -27.58
CA ARG A 457 22.11 -16.67 -26.68
C ARG A 457 21.14 -17.72 -27.22
N ILE A 458 20.04 -17.35 -27.88
CA ILE A 458 19.12 -18.29 -28.55
C ILE A 458 19.77 -18.88 -29.81
N LYS A 459 20.54 -18.11 -30.59
CA LYS A 459 21.36 -18.64 -31.69
C LYS A 459 22.46 -19.55 -31.17
N GLU A 460 23.06 -19.24 -30.03
CA GLU A 460 24.13 -20.03 -29.41
C GLU A 460 23.56 -21.31 -28.79
N LEU A 461 22.37 -21.27 -28.18
CA LEU A 461 21.62 -22.45 -27.74
C LEU A 461 21.09 -23.28 -28.93
N ASN A 462 20.67 -22.66 -30.03
CA ASN A 462 20.31 -23.37 -31.27
C ASN A 462 21.56 -23.91 -32.00
N ALA A 463 22.70 -23.25 -31.90
CA ALA A 463 23.98 -23.73 -32.38
C ALA A 463 24.48 -24.88 -31.52
N GLN A 464 24.31 -24.84 -30.20
CA GLN A 464 24.55 -25.95 -29.28
C GLN A 464 23.54 -27.09 -29.49
N ALA A 465 22.29 -26.81 -29.88
CA ALA A 465 21.35 -27.84 -30.33
C ALA A 465 21.80 -28.49 -31.65
N SER A 466 22.37 -27.71 -32.57
CA SER A 466 23.04 -28.23 -33.78
C SER A 466 24.35 -28.96 -33.45
N GLU A 467 25.06 -28.57 -32.39
CA GLU A 467 26.30 -29.19 -31.93
C GLU A 467 26.05 -30.47 -31.12
N ASN A 468 24.87 -30.61 -30.50
CA ASN A 468 24.33 -31.88 -30.03
C ASN A 468 23.99 -32.86 -31.19
N GLY A 469 24.01 -32.37 -32.45
CA GLY A 469 24.17 -33.19 -33.66
C GLY A 469 25.49 -33.98 -33.73
N LYS A 470 26.39 -33.85 -32.73
CA LYS A 470 27.48 -34.82 -32.49
C LYS A 470 26.96 -36.24 -32.22
N ALA A 471 25.69 -36.42 -31.87
CA ALA A 471 25.04 -37.73 -31.92
C ALA A 471 25.05 -38.30 -33.34
N ASP A 472 24.65 -37.55 -34.37
CA ASP A 472 24.67 -38.02 -35.77
C ASP A 472 26.08 -38.31 -36.27
N GLY A 473 27.09 -37.58 -35.79
CA GLY A 473 28.50 -37.90 -36.06
C GLY A 473 28.94 -39.24 -35.49
N GLN A 474 28.46 -39.60 -34.29
CA GLN A 474 28.70 -40.90 -33.67
C GLN A 474 27.83 -42.01 -34.25
N TYR A 475 26.59 -41.72 -34.66
CA TYR A 475 25.74 -42.66 -35.39
C TYR A 475 26.30 -42.94 -36.79
N LEU A 476 26.78 -41.95 -37.54
CA LEU A 476 27.47 -42.17 -38.83
C LEU A 476 28.82 -42.89 -38.67
N ALA A 477 29.51 -42.72 -37.54
CA ALA A 477 30.71 -43.49 -37.22
C ALA A 477 30.37 -44.94 -36.85
N MET A 478 29.39 -45.17 -35.96
CA MET A 478 28.91 -46.51 -35.62
C MET A 478 28.21 -47.21 -36.78
N GLU A 479 27.55 -46.48 -37.69
CA GLU A 479 26.93 -47.05 -38.89
C GLU A 479 28.00 -47.43 -39.92
N LYS A 480 29.09 -46.67 -40.02
CA LYS A 480 30.30 -47.09 -40.75
C LYS A 480 31.02 -48.26 -40.08
N GLU A 481 31.13 -48.30 -38.76
CA GLU A 481 31.67 -49.47 -38.04
C GLU A 481 30.75 -50.68 -38.15
N LEU A 482 29.42 -50.52 -38.15
CA LEU A 482 28.46 -51.60 -38.39
C LEU A 482 28.47 -52.06 -39.85
N ALA A 483 28.70 -51.16 -40.82
CA ALA A 483 28.93 -51.52 -42.21
C ALA A 483 30.27 -52.24 -42.40
N GLN A 484 31.32 -51.80 -41.70
CA GLN A 484 32.63 -52.45 -41.69
C GLN A 484 32.56 -53.82 -41.00
N LEU A 485 31.91 -53.94 -39.84
CA LEU A 485 31.66 -55.20 -39.14
C LEU A 485 30.73 -56.13 -39.93
N LYS A 486 29.80 -55.62 -40.74
CA LYS A 486 29.03 -56.43 -41.70
C LYS A 486 29.90 -56.88 -42.88
N SER A 487 30.78 -56.03 -43.40
CA SER A 487 31.77 -56.41 -44.42
C SER A 487 32.74 -57.47 -43.89
N ASP A 488 33.26 -57.29 -42.67
CA ASP A 488 34.19 -58.19 -42.02
C ASP A 488 33.50 -59.48 -41.56
N LYS A 489 32.22 -59.42 -41.14
CA LYS A 489 31.38 -60.61 -40.96
C LYS A 489 31.21 -61.35 -42.27
N ASN A 490 30.85 -60.69 -43.37
CA ASN A 490 30.71 -61.34 -44.67
C ASN A 490 32.05 -61.90 -45.19
N ALA A 491 33.18 -61.24 -44.89
CA ALA A 491 34.54 -61.71 -45.19
C ALA A 491 34.97 -62.88 -44.29
N LEU A 492 34.49 -62.93 -43.04
CA LEU A 492 34.65 -64.07 -42.14
C LEU A 492 33.72 -65.23 -42.52
N GLU A 493 32.50 -64.96 -42.97
CA GLU A 493 31.51 -65.96 -43.40
C GLU A 493 31.91 -66.58 -44.74
N THR A 494 32.49 -65.80 -45.66
CA THR A 494 33.16 -66.33 -46.86
C THR A 494 34.47 -67.06 -46.54
N LYS A 495 35.25 -66.62 -45.53
CA LYS A 495 36.39 -67.40 -45.02
C LYS A 495 35.97 -68.68 -44.28
N ILE A 496 34.83 -68.70 -43.61
CA ILE A 496 34.26 -69.89 -42.97
C ILE A 496 33.77 -70.85 -44.06
N LEU A 497 33.08 -70.38 -45.09
CA LEU A 497 32.73 -71.20 -46.26
C LEU A 497 33.97 -71.73 -47.01
N GLN A 498 35.03 -70.93 -47.12
CA GLN A 498 36.32 -71.39 -47.66
C GLN A 498 37.01 -72.39 -46.72
N LEU A 499 36.97 -72.19 -45.40
CA LEU A 499 37.52 -73.12 -44.43
C LEU A 499 36.72 -74.42 -44.41
N GLU A 500 35.39 -74.39 -44.48
CA GLU A 500 34.51 -75.54 -44.64
C GLU A 500 34.73 -76.25 -45.99
N ALA A 501 35.05 -75.52 -47.06
CA ALA A 501 35.49 -76.12 -48.31
C ALA A 501 36.84 -76.84 -48.11
N THR A 502 37.84 -76.18 -47.51
CA THR A 502 39.13 -76.84 -47.21
C THR A 502 39.02 -77.97 -46.19
N VAL A 503 38.04 -77.95 -45.27
CA VAL A 503 37.77 -79.04 -44.34
C VAL A 503 37.10 -80.20 -45.07
N ARG A 504 36.16 -79.95 -46.00
CA ARG A 504 35.66 -81.01 -46.90
C ARG A 504 36.77 -81.57 -47.78
N ASP A 505 37.63 -80.73 -48.35
CA ASP A 505 38.76 -81.15 -49.18
C ASP A 505 39.78 -81.94 -48.34
N LEU A 506 40.07 -81.53 -47.10
CA LEU A 506 40.92 -82.26 -46.15
C LEU A 506 40.26 -83.54 -45.62
N GLU A 507 38.93 -83.61 -45.51
CA GLU A 507 38.20 -84.84 -45.20
C GLU A 507 38.20 -85.81 -46.39
N GLN A 508 38.14 -85.30 -47.62
CA GLN A 508 38.30 -86.06 -48.85
C GLN A 508 39.76 -86.50 -49.05
N GLU A 509 40.73 -85.66 -48.66
CA GLU A 509 42.15 -86.00 -48.61
C GLU A 509 42.41 -87.02 -47.52
N LYS A 510 41.77 -86.94 -46.34
CA LYS A 510 41.83 -87.94 -45.27
C LYS A 510 41.19 -89.28 -45.68
N ALA A 511 40.11 -89.24 -46.47
CA ALA A 511 39.53 -90.44 -47.08
C ALA A 511 40.47 -91.09 -48.12
N THR A 512 41.23 -90.28 -48.88
CA THR A 512 42.26 -90.78 -49.82
C THR A 512 43.63 -91.04 -49.17
N GLN A 513 43.87 -90.56 -47.95
CA GLN A 513 44.97 -90.94 -47.07
C GLN A 513 44.69 -92.32 -46.47
N SER A 514 43.44 -92.58 -46.04
CA SER A 514 43.01 -93.90 -45.55
C SER A 514 43.10 -94.99 -46.62
N SER A 515 42.93 -94.66 -47.91
CA SER A 515 43.20 -95.60 -49.00
C SER A 515 44.70 -95.76 -49.34
N LYS A 516 45.58 -94.87 -48.84
CA LYS A 516 47.05 -95.01 -48.90
C LYS A 516 47.63 -95.72 -47.67
N GLU A 517 47.00 -95.62 -46.50
CA GLU A 517 47.43 -96.36 -45.29
C GLU A 517 47.30 -97.89 -45.46
N LYS A 518 46.36 -98.35 -46.30
CA LYS A 518 46.31 -99.77 -46.75
C LYS A 518 47.54 -100.23 -47.53
N ASN A 519 48.33 -99.33 -48.11
CA ASN A 519 49.55 -99.69 -48.86
C ASN A 519 50.82 -99.65 -47.98
N VAL A 520 50.71 -99.24 -46.70
CA VAL A 520 51.82 -99.27 -45.73
C VAL A 520 51.82 -100.57 -44.92
N THR A 521 50.68 -101.25 -44.80
CA THR A 521 50.61 -102.61 -44.24
C THR A 521 51.31 -103.66 -45.10
N ASP A 522 51.29 -103.50 -46.43
CA ASP A 522 51.81 -104.49 -47.37
C ASP A 522 53.36 -104.53 -47.37
N ASN A 523 54.03 -103.38 -47.20
CA ASN A 523 55.48 -103.32 -47.00
C ASN A 523 55.96 -103.96 -45.67
N SER A 524 55.06 -104.23 -44.71
CA SER A 524 55.38 -105.01 -43.50
C SER A 524 55.36 -106.52 -43.75
N GLU A 525 54.74 -106.99 -44.84
CA GLU A 525 54.69 -108.41 -45.18
C GLU A 525 55.85 -108.85 -46.08
N GLU A 526 56.38 -107.98 -46.95
CA GLU A 526 57.56 -108.28 -47.77
C GLU A 526 58.81 -108.56 -46.93
N LEU A 527 59.06 -107.75 -45.88
CA LEU A 527 60.15 -107.97 -44.91
C LEU A 527 59.97 -109.25 -44.05
N LYS A 528 58.73 -109.74 -43.89
CA LYS A 528 58.46 -111.07 -43.29
C LYS A 528 58.74 -112.21 -44.27
N ASN A 529 58.56 -111.97 -45.57
CA ASN A 529 58.77 -112.99 -46.61
C ASN A 529 60.26 -113.13 -47.02
N GLU A 530 61.08 -112.08 -46.92
CA GLU A 530 62.54 -112.21 -47.03
C GLU A 530 63.16 -112.99 -45.85
N ASN A 531 62.72 -112.72 -44.61
CA ASN A 531 63.18 -113.49 -43.45
C ASN A 531 62.83 -115.00 -43.56
N LYS A 532 61.69 -115.35 -44.18
CA LYS A 532 61.36 -116.75 -44.50
C LYS A 532 62.27 -117.37 -45.57
N LYS A 533 62.76 -116.60 -46.56
CA LYS A 533 63.73 -117.09 -47.56
C LYS A 533 65.10 -117.39 -46.92
N LEU A 534 65.62 -116.48 -46.10
CA LEU A 534 66.87 -116.69 -45.36
C LEU A 534 66.82 -117.91 -44.42
N THR A 535 65.67 -118.15 -43.78
CA THR A 535 65.46 -119.33 -42.91
C THR A 535 65.52 -120.66 -43.68
N ASN A 536 65.21 -120.67 -44.98
CA ASN A 536 65.26 -121.89 -45.80
C ASN A 536 66.67 -122.21 -46.31
N SER A 537 67.49 -121.19 -46.62
CA SER A 537 68.90 -121.40 -46.99
C SER A 537 69.74 -121.97 -45.82
N VAL A 538 69.39 -121.64 -44.57
CA VAL A 538 70.01 -122.25 -43.37
C VAL A 538 69.69 -123.76 -43.27
N LYS A 539 68.49 -124.19 -43.68
CA LYS A 539 68.10 -125.61 -43.71
C LYS A 539 68.80 -126.40 -44.83
N GLU A 540 69.06 -125.78 -45.98
CA GLU A 540 69.85 -126.42 -47.05
C GLU A 540 71.33 -126.59 -46.70
N LEU A 541 71.90 -125.69 -45.87
CA LEU A 541 73.26 -125.83 -45.37
C LEU A 541 73.39 -126.87 -44.23
N GLN A 542 72.34 -127.07 -43.42
CA GLN A 542 72.30 -128.18 -42.47
C GLN A 542 72.32 -129.55 -43.16
N LYS A 543 71.61 -129.70 -44.30
CA LYS A 543 71.55 -130.96 -45.06
C LYS A 543 72.91 -131.41 -45.64
N LYS A 544 73.83 -130.48 -45.90
CA LYS A 544 75.21 -130.76 -46.36
C LYS A 544 76.19 -131.10 -45.24
N LEU A 545 75.78 -130.99 -43.97
CA LEU A 545 76.58 -131.38 -42.80
C LEU A 545 76.39 -132.87 -42.43
N GLU A 546 75.30 -133.49 -42.86
CA GLU A 546 75.02 -134.92 -42.65
C GLU A 546 75.85 -135.82 -43.59
N GLU A 547 76.07 -135.42 -44.85
CA GLU A 547 76.74 -136.26 -45.86
C GLU A 547 78.23 -136.51 -45.55
N VAL A 548 78.95 -135.51 -45.02
CA VAL A 548 80.40 -135.63 -44.70
C VAL A 548 80.67 -136.52 -43.48
N LYS A 549 79.65 -136.85 -42.67
CA LYS A 549 79.80 -137.79 -41.53
C LYS A 549 79.73 -139.26 -41.94
N ALA A 550 79.28 -139.57 -43.16
CA ALA A 550 79.13 -140.95 -43.63
C ALA A 550 80.47 -141.60 -44.09
N ASP A 551 81.41 -140.79 -44.60
CA ASP A 551 82.67 -141.32 -45.16
C ASP A 551 83.76 -141.62 -44.11
N LEU A 552 83.54 -141.26 -42.83
CA LEU A 552 84.50 -141.49 -41.75
C LEU A 552 84.39 -142.90 -41.11
N GLU A 553 83.26 -143.59 -41.29
CA GLU A 553 83.01 -144.92 -40.69
C GLU A 553 83.44 -146.11 -41.59
N ARG A 554 83.87 -145.85 -42.83
CA ARG A 554 84.20 -146.91 -43.80
C ARG A 554 85.67 -147.35 -43.80
N SER A 555 86.57 -146.58 -43.20
CA SER A 555 88.04 -146.83 -43.22
C SER A 555 88.59 -147.48 -41.93
N LYS A 556 87.74 -147.78 -40.93
CA LYS A 556 88.16 -148.34 -39.63
C LYS A 556 88.04 -149.88 -39.50
N ARG A 557 87.99 -150.63 -40.62
CA ARG A 557 87.76 -152.10 -40.59
C ARG A 557 88.77 -152.97 -41.35
N GLU A 558 89.93 -152.44 -41.74
CA GLU A 558 90.88 -153.20 -42.59
C GLU A 558 92.33 -153.24 -42.04
N VAL A 559 92.48 -153.29 -40.71
CA VAL A 559 93.78 -153.54 -40.02
C VAL A 559 93.78 -154.97 -39.47
N GLY A 560 93.80 -155.97 -40.36
CA GLY A 560 93.59 -157.38 -40.02
C GLY A 560 94.64 -158.40 -40.50
N SER A 561 95.67 -157.96 -41.23
CA SER A 561 96.62 -158.86 -41.93
C SER A 561 98.10 -158.68 -41.52
N ILE A 562 98.35 -158.53 -40.22
CA ILE A 562 99.69 -158.86 -39.68
C ILE A 562 99.80 -160.38 -39.62
N THR A 563 100.76 -161.00 -40.31
CA THR A 563 101.43 -162.27 -39.86
C THR A 563 102.56 -162.79 -40.78
N THR A 564 102.64 -162.40 -42.06
CA THR A 564 103.36 -163.19 -43.08
C THR A 564 104.71 -162.67 -43.56
N GLU A 565 105.36 -161.70 -42.91
CA GLU A 565 106.77 -161.37 -43.23
C GLU A 565 107.65 -161.22 -41.98
N LYS A 566 107.51 -162.24 -41.14
CA LYS A 566 108.33 -162.57 -39.97
C LYS A 566 109.72 -163.12 -40.37
N GLU A 567 110.05 -163.20 -41.65
CA GLU A 567 111.18 -163.98 -42.19
C GLU A 567 112.48 -163.19 -42.45
N GLU A 568 112.44 -161.88 -42.71
CA GLU A 568 113.68 -161.07 -42.90
C GLU A 568 114.47 -160.80 -41.60
N LEU A 569 114.01 -161.35 -40.48
CA LEU A 569 114.68 -161.30 -39.17
C LEU A 569 116.08 -161.96 -39.18
N ASN A 570 116.39 -162.76 -40.21
CA ASN A 570 117.70 -163.40 -40.41
C ASN A 570 118.89 -162.43 -40.64
N LYS A 571 118.65 -161.15 -40.95
CA LYS A 571 119.73 -160.14 -41.07
C LYS A 571 120.14 -159.45 -39.74
N ARG A 572 119.60 -159.87 -38.59
CA ARG A 572 120.04 -159.37 -37.28
C ARG A 572 121.47 -159.74 -36.86
N LEU A 573 122.14 -160.63 -37.59
CA LEU A 573 123.50 -161.11 -37.31
C LEU A 573 124.65 -160.14 -37.67
N SER A 574 124.38 -158.91 -38.11
CA SER A 574 125.40 -157.82 -38.20
C SER A 574 125.23 -156.72 -37.14
N GLU A 575 124.55 -157.06 -36.06
CA GLU A 575 125.01 -156.88 -34.69
C GLU A 575 125.67 -155.55 -34.26
N LEU A 576 124.96 -154.89 -33.33
CA LEU A 576 125.45 -154.41 -32.02
C LEU A 576 126.61 -153.41 -31.90
N ALA A 577 127.46 -153.18 -32.91
CA ALA A 577 128.59 -152.24 -32.78
C ALA A 577 128.15 -150.76 -32.79
N LYS A 578 127.03 -150.43 -33.46
CA LYS A 578 126.60 -149.04 -33.70
C LYS A 578 125.75 -148.41 -32.58
N TYR A 579 125.29 -149.19 -31.60
CA TYR A 579 124.30 -148.71 -30.62
C TYR A 579 124.88 -147.96 -29.40
N LYS A 580 126.20 -147.70 -29.34
CA LYS A 580 126.81 -146.90 -28.25
C LYS A 580 127.01 -145.41 -28.58
N SER A 581 126.94 -145.00 -29.86
CA SER A 581 127.11 -143.60 -30.25
C SER A 581 125.80 -142.80 -30.38
N SER A 582 124.64 -143.47 -30.39
CA SER A 582 123.33 -142.81 -30.52
C SER A 582 122.72 -142.35 -29.19
N ASP A 583 123.19 -142.87 -28.04
CA ASP A 583 122.64 -142.53 -26.72
C ASP A 583 123.09 -141.15 -26.22
N THR A 584 124.22 -140.64 -26.70
CA THR A 584 124.74 -139.32 -26.32
C THR A 584 124.09 -138.17 -27.08
N SER A 585 123.67 -138.37 -28.34
CA SER A 585 122.98 -137.33 -29.12
C SER A 585 121.56 -137.08 -28.64
N LEU A 586 120.81 -138.14 -28.32
CA LEU A 586 119.42 -138.04 -27.84
C LEU A 586 119.31 -137.28 -26.51
N LYS A 587 120.29 -137.40 -25.62
CA LYS A 587 120.33 -136.66 -24.35
C LYS A 587 120.47 -135.14 -24.53
N LEU A 588 121.23 -134.68 -25.54
CA LEU A 588 121.37 -133.26 -25.83
C LEU A 588 120.09 -132.68 -26.44
N GLU A 589 119.43 -133.42 -27.33
CA GLU A 589 118.17 -133.01 -27.95
C GLU A 589 117.01 -132.93 -26.94
N ILE A 590 116.93 -133.85 -25.99
CA ILE A 590 115.98 -133.78 -24.86
C ILE A 590 116.22 -132.50 -24.03
N SER A 591 117.48 -132.17 -23.74
CA SER A 591 117.81 -130.96 -22.97
C SER A 591 117.44 -129.66 -23.68
N THR A 592 117.57 -129.57 -25.00
CA THR A 592 117.18 -128.36 -25.75
C THR A 592 115.67 -128.21 -25.88
N LEU A 593 114.94 -129.34 -26.01
CA LEU A 593 113.48 -129.35 -26.02
C LEU A 593 112.89 -128.96 -24.65
N GLN A 594 113.50 -129.35 -23.53
CA GLN A 594 113.07 -128.92 -22.19
C GLN A 594 113.17 -127.39 -22.02
N VAL A 595 114.30 -126.77 -22.38
CA VAL A 595 114.46 -125.31 -22.28
C VAL A 595 113.47 -124.55 -23.18
N SER A 596 113.16 -125.09 -24.37
CA SER A 596 112.14 -124.54 -25.27
C SER A 596 110.72 -124.65 -24.70
N LEU A 597 110.42 -125.75 -24.00
CA LEU A 597 109.15 -125.97 -23.32
C LEU A 597 108.97 -124.98 -22.16
N ASP A 598 110.00 -124.83 -21.30
CA ASP A 598 109.99 -123.92 -20.15
C ASP A 598 109.78 -122.45 -20.59
N HIS A 599 110.41 -122.03 -21.68
CA HIS A 599 110.23 -120.69 -22.22
C HIS A 599 108.80 -120.45 -22.76
N LYS A 600 108.19 -121.46 -23.41
CA LYS A 600 106.77 -121.40 -23.82
C LYS A 600 105.82 -121.39 -22.62
N GLU A 601 106.11 -122.13 -21.56
CA GLU A 601 105.32 -122.06 -20.33
C GLU A 601 105.39 -120.68 -19.67
N GLN A 602 106.54 -120.03 -19.68
CA GLN A 602 106.70 -118.66 -19.17
C GLN A 602 105.86 -117.67 -19.97
N SER A 603 105.93 -117.68 -21.31
CA SER A 603 105.11 -116.78 -22.14
C SER A 603 103.60 -117.04 -22.00
N ILE A 604 103.18 -118.29 -21.83
CA ILE A 604 101.77 -118.62 -21.51
C ILE A 604 101.35 -118.07 -20.14
N LYS A 605 102.23 -118.10 -19.12
CA LYS A 605 101.98 -117.52 -17.80
C LYS A 605 101.89 -115.99 -17.86
N GLU A 606 102.70 -115.33 -18.69
CA GLU A 606 102.65 -113.88 -18.91
C GLU A 606 101.38 -113.46 -19.65
N LEU A 607 101.02 -114.13 -20.75
CA LEU A 607 99.78 -113.86 -21.48
C LEU A 607 98.53 -114.07 -20.61
N LYS A 608 98.50 -115.09 -19.76
CA LYS A 608 97.40 -115.28 -18.79
C LYS A 608 97.29 -114.13 -17.79
N LYS A 609 98.41 -113.66 -17.23
CA LYS A 609 98.42 -112.48 -16.35
C LYS A 609 97.92 -111.22 -17.05
N GLU A 610 98.24 -111.04 -18.34
CA GLU A 610 97.78 -109.87 -19.09
C GLU A 610 96.27 -109.95 -19.40
N VAL A 611 95.76 -111.14 -19.72
CA VAL A 611 94.31 -111.39 -19.85
C VAL A 611 93.57 -111.15 -18.53
N GLU A 612 94.14 -111.55 -17.39
CA GLU A 612 93.58 -111.25 -16.06
C GLU A 612 93.54 -109.75 -15.76
N LYS A 613 94.61 -109.00 -16.07
CA LYS A 613 94.61 -107.52 -15.94
C LYS A 613 93.57 -106.85 -16.83
N LEU A 614 93.44 -107.30 -18.08
CA LEU A 614 92.43 -106.77 -19.00
C LEU A 614 91.01 -107.06 -18.51
N GLY A 615 90.75 -108.27 -17.99
CA GLY A 615 89.47 -108.62 -17.39
C GLY A 615 89.14 -107.86 -16.10
N LEU A 616 90.15 -107.48 -15.30
CA LEU A 616 89.97 -106.56 -14.16
C LEU A 616 89.63 -105.14 -14.65
N ARG A 617 90.37 -104.63 -15.64
CA ARG A 617 90.13 -103.30 -16.22
C ARG A 617 88.77 -103.19 -16.92
N GLU A 618 88.31 -104.26 -17.55
CA GLU A 618 86.98 -104.33 -18.16
C GLU A 618 85.87 -104.27 -17.10
N LYS A 619 86.06 -104.94 -15.94
CA LYS A 619 85.14 -104.81 -14.79
C LYS A 619 85.16 -103.41 -14.21
N GLU A 620 86.34 -102.82 -13.98
CA GLU A 620 86.46 -101.42 -13.50
C GLU A 620 85.75 -100.43 -14.43
N LEU A 621 85.86 -100.61 -15.76
CA LEU A 621 85.17 -99.80 -16.76
C LEU A 621 83.65 -100.05 -16.77
N ALA A 622 83.21 -101.30 -16.60
CA ALA A 622 81.78 -101.62 -16.50
C ALA A 622 81.15 -101.01 -15.23
N ASP A 623 81.85 -101.12 -14.09
CA ASP A 623 81.44 -100.56 -12.81
C ASP A 623 81.40 -99.02 -12.88
N SER A 624 82.43 -98.37 -13.45
CA SER A 624 82.44 -96.91 -13.61
C SER A 624 81.37 -96.43 -14.58
N LEU A 625 81.10 -97.15 -15.66
CA LEU A 625 80.01 -96.84 -16.60
C LEU A 625 78.64 -97.00 -15.92
N SER A 626 78.46 -98.03 -15.08
CA SER A 626 77.25 -98.21 -14.27
C SER A 626 77.03 -97.06 -13.27
N LEU A 627 78.11 -96.59 -12.63
CA LEU A 627 78.10 -95.46 -11.71
C LEU A 627 77.76 -94.16 -12.44
N THR A 628 78.38 -93.89 -13.60
CA THR A 628 78.05 -92.72 -14.43
C THR A 628 76.60 -92.76 -14.92
N LYS A 629 76.08 -93.93 -15.28
CA LYS A 629 74.68 -94.10 -15.69
C LYS A 629 73.71 -93.82 -14.52
N ARG A 630 74.05 -94.25 -13.31
CA ARG A 630 73.31 -93.94 -12.08
C ARG A 630 73.33 -92.45 -11.76
N GLN A 631 74.51 -91.82 -11.76
CA GLN A 631 74.66 -90.38 -11.57
C GLN A 631 73.88 -89.57 -12.60
N LYS A 632 73.86 -90.01 -13.87
CA LYS A 632 73.03 -89.39 -14.91
C LYS A 632 71.53 -89.49 -14.58
N MET A 633 71.03 -90.64 -14.14
CA MET A 633 69.62 -90.79 -13.74
C MET A 633 69.28 -89.93 -12.52
N GLU A 634 70.18 -89.85 -11.53
CA GLU A 634 70.01 -89.00 -10.33
C GLU A 634 70.01 -87.51 -10.71
N LEU A 635 70.88 -87.07 -11.63
CA LEU A 635 70.86 -85.70 -12.18
C LEU A 635 69.61 -85.41 -13.03
N GLU A 636 69.14 -86.35 -13.85
CA GLU A 636 67.89 -86.20 -14.60
C GLU A 636 66.66 -86.12 -13.68
N ALA A 637 66.65 -86.88 -12.58
CA ALA A 637 65.62 -86.81 -11.55
C ALA A 637 65.65 -85.46 -10.81
N ASN A 638 66.82 -85.01 -10.36
CA ASN A 638 67.01 -83.71 -9.70
C ASN A 638 66.68 -82.54 -10.63
N ASN A 639 66.98 -82.64 -11.94
CA ASN A 639 66.60 -81.60 -12.90
C ASN A 639 65.08 -81.55 -13.10
N LYS A 640 64.40 -82.71 -13.13
CA LYS A 640 62.93 -82.78 -13.17
C LYS A 640 62.30 -82.20 -11.90
N SER A 641 62.83 -82.49 -10.71
CA SER A 641 62.31 -81.88 -9.48
C SER A 641 62.53 -80.36 -9.46
N LEU A 642 63.73 -79.87 -9.83
CA LEU A 642 64.01 -78.44 -9.91
C LEU A 642 63.12 -77.70 -10.93
N VAL A 643 62.77 -78.34 -12.06
CA VAL A 643 61.80 -77.78 -13.02
C VAL A 643 60.39 -77.72 -12.42
N ASN A 644 59.97 -78.75 -11.68
CA ASN A 644 58.68 -78.74 -10.99
C ASN A 644 58.64 -77.66 -9.88
N ASP A 645 59.67 -77.59 -9.04
CA ASP A 645 59.81 -76.58 -7.98
C ASP A 645 59.81 -75.16 -8.57
N LYS A 646 60.48 -74.95 -9.71
CA LYS A 646 60.44 -73.68 -10.45
C LYS A 646 59.04 -73.35 -10.95
N ASN A 647 58.32 -74.31 -11.51
CA ASN A 647 56.94 -74.10 -11.98
C ASN A 647 55.98 -73.83 -10.81
N GLU A 648 56.17 -74.49 -9.66
CA GLU A 648 55.45 -74.17 -8.42
C GLU A 648 55.77 -72.77 -7.90
N LEU A 649 57.02 -72.33 -7.97
CA LEU A 649 57.40 -70.97 -7.56
C LEU A 649 56.83 -69.91 -8.51
N ILE A 650 56.82 -70.15 -9.83
CA ILE A 650 56.20 -69.27 -10.83
C ILE A 650 54.70 -69.15 -10.57
N THR A 651 53.98 -70.25 -10.43
CA THR A 651 52.53 -70.22 -10.13
C THR A 651 52.22 -69.57 -8.78
N LYS A 652 53.04 -69.79 -7.75
CA LYS A 652 52.93 -69.06 -6.46
C LYS A 652 53.21 -67.56 -6.61
N GLN A 653 54.14 -67.17 -7.48
CA GLN A 653 54.42 -65.76 -7.79
C GLN A 653 53.28 -65.10 -8.57
N GLU A 654 52.72 -65.77 -9.57
CA GLU A 654 51.56 -65.34 -10.35
C GLU A 654 50.33 -65.15 -9.44
N LEU A 655 49.99 -66.16 -8.62
CA LEU A 655 48.91 -66.06 -7.63
C LEU A 655 49.14 -64.94 -6.60
N SER A 656 50.40 -64.65 -6.24
CA SER A 656 50.73 -63.54 -5.33
C SER A 656 50.59 -62.19 -6.03
N PHE A 657 50.90 -62.11 -7.32
CA PHE A 657 50.73 -60.92 -8.15
C PHE A 657 49.25 -60.62 -8.46
N GLU A 658 48.45 -61.65 -8.73
CA GLU A 658 46.99 -61.53 -8.83
C GLU A 658 46.35 -61.10 -7.52
N LYS A 659 46.78 -61.67 -6.39
CA LYS A 659 46.38 -61.21 -5.05
C LYS A 659 46.76 -59.75 -4.84
N GLY A 660 47.99 -59.36 -5.17
CA GLY A 660 48.46 -57.97 -5.15
C GLY A 660 47.54 -57.04 -5.93
N LYS A 661 47.29 -57.34 -7.21
CA LYS A 661 46.36 -56.59 -8.09
C LYS A 661 44.95 -56.51 -7.51
N SER A 662 44.41 -57.61 -6.99
CA SER A 662 43.06 -57.62 -6.40
C SER A 662 42.98 -56.77 -5.12
N MET A 663 44.05 -56.71 -4.33
CA MET A 663 44.14 -55.86 -3.15
C MET A 663 44.36 -54.39 -3.53
N GLU A 664 45.13 -54.10 -4.58
CA GLU A 664 45.29 -52.77 -5.16
C GLU A 664 43.96 -52.23 -5.73
N GLN A 665 43.21 -53.06 -6.46
CA GLN A 665 41.85 -52.74 -6.90
C GLN A 665 40.89 -52.50 -5.73
N ARG A 666 41.01 -53.26 -4.63
CA ARG A 666 40.24 -53.01 -3.40
C ARG A 666 40.64 -51.71 -2.71
N LEU A 667 41.93 -51.39 -2.64
CA LEU A 667 42.42 -50.11 -2.11
C LEU A 667 41.93 -48.94 -2.96
N PHE A 668 41.93 -49.06 -4.29
CA PHE A 668 41.38 -48.03 -5.18
C PHE A 668 39.87 -47.85 -4.97
N LYS A 669 39.11 -48.94 -4.84
CA LYS A 669 37.67 -48.87 -4.50
C LYS A 669 37.42 -48.21 -3.14
N LEU A 670 38.14 -48.64 -2.09
CA LEU A 670 38.05 -48.04 -0.75
C LEU A 670 38.50 -46.55 -0.75
N GLN A 671 39.45 -46.17 -1.60
CA GLN A 671 39.86 -44.78 -1.76
C GLN A 671 38.79 -43.94 -2.48
N ALA A 672 38.16 -44.49 -3.52
CA ALA A 672 37.04 -43.86 -4.21
C ALA A 672 35.82 -43.73 -3.28
N GLU A 673 35.47 -44.78 -2.54
CA GLU A 673 34.43 -44.77 -1.50
C GLU A 673 34.73 -43.75 -0.39
N LYS A 674 35.99 -43.65 0.05
CA LYS A 674 36.42 -42.62 1.01
C LYS A 674 36.28 -41.20 0.43
N GLN A 675 36.60 -41.00 -0.85
CA GLN A 675 36.42 -39.71 -1.51
C GLN A 675 34.94 -39.35 -1.66
N SER A 676 34.08 -40.28 -2.09
CA SER A 676 32.64 -40.05 -2.19
C SER A 676 32.01 -39.76 -0.83
N LEU A 677 32.39 -40.52 0.21
CA LEU A 677 31.96 -40.27 1.59
C LEU A 677 32.48 -38.92 2.11
N SER A 678 33.69 -38.49 1.74
CA SER A 678 34.20 -37.15 2.09
C SER A 678 33.35 -36.06 1.44
N THR A 679 33.05 -36.18 0.13
CA THR A 679 32.19 -35.20 -0.56
C THR A 679 30.75 -35.20 -0.06
N GLU A 680 30.22 -36.36 0.35
CA GLU A 680 28.90 -36.46 0.97
C GLU A 680 28.87 -35.83 2.37
N LEU A 681 29.92 -36.03 3.17
CA LEU A 681 30.07 -35.41 4.49
C LEU A 681 30.25 -33.89 4.38
N GLU A 682 31.03 -33.41 3.41
CA GLU A 682 31.14 -31.98 3.08
C GLU A 682 29.80 -31.39 2.61
N ALA A 683 29.07 -32.07 1.74
CA ALA A 683 27.73 -31.65 1.30
C ALA A 683 26.70 -31.67 2.45
N LEU A 684 26.80 -32.63 3.38
CA LEU A 684 25.97 -32.70 4.57
C LEU A 684 26.30 -31.57 5.56
N ASN A 685 27.59 -31.24 5.73
CA ASN A 685 28.03 -30.08 6.52
C ASN A 685 27.54 -28.77 5.91
N GLN A 686 27.63 -28.58 4.59
CA GLN A 686 27.08 -27.40 3.90
C GLN A 686 25.56 -27.29 4.10
N LYS A 687 24.81 -28.41 3.98
CA LYS A 687 23.37 -28.44 4.28
C LYS A 687 23.08 -28.06 5.73
N HIS A 688 23.84 -28.59 6.69
CA HIS A 688 23.68 -28.26 8.11
C HIS A 688 24.01 -26.78 8.38
N GLU A 689 25.06 -26.24 7.76
CA GLU A 689 25.43 -24.84 7.89
C GLU A 689 24.37 -23.91 7.29
N ASN A 690 23.79 -24.27 6.14
CA ASN A 690 22.69 -23.53 5.53
C ASN A 690 21.43 -23.58 6.41
N VAL A 691 21.03 -24.75 6.91
CA VAL A 691 19.91 -24.86 7.88
C VAL A 691 20.19 -24.05 9.16
N SER A 692 21.45 -23.92 9.59
CA SER A 692 21.85 -23.07 10.71
C SER A 692 21.70 -21.57 10.39
N ARG A 693 22.10 -21.14 9.17
CA ARG A 693 21.88 -19.78 8.67
C ARG A 693 20.39 -19.45 8.55
N ASP A 694 19.60 -20.34 7.94
CA ASP A 694 18.16 -20.18 7.78
C ASP A 694 17.47 -20.08 9.16
N LYS A 695 17.88 -20.91 10.13
CA LYS A 695 17.40 -20.82 11.51
C LYS A 695 17.75 -19.48 12.18
N GLN A 696 18.95 -18.95 11.94
CA GLN A 696 19.35 -17.62 12.46
C GLN A 696 18.55 -16.51 11.77
N HIS A 697 18.33 -16.60 10.46
CA HIS A 697 17.55 -15.66 9.67
C HIS A 697 16.09 -15.63 10.16
N VAL A 698 15.40 -16.77 10.23
CA VAL A 698 14.03 -16.89 10.76
C VAL A 698 13.94 -16.41 12.21
N ALA A 699 14.96 -16.65 13.05
CA ALA A 699 15.00 -16.12 14.41
C ALA A 699 15.11 -14.58 14.43
N SER A 700 15.89 -13.98 13.52
CA SER A 700 16.00 -12.52 13.39
C SER A 700 14.71 -11.89 12.84
N GLU A 701 14.05 -12.52 11.87
CA GLU A 701 12.75 -12.08 11.35
C GLU A 701 11.67 -12.16 12.43
N LEU A 702 11.65 -13.23 13.24
CA LEU A 702 10.71 -13.39 14.33
C LEU A 702 10.91 -12.32 15.43
N LEU A 703 12.14 -11.85 15.66
CA LEU A 703 12.41 -10.69 16.52
C LEU A 703 11.92 -9.38 15.89
N ALA A 704 12.17 -9.17 14.59
CA ALA A 704 11.66 -7.99 13.87
C ALA A 704 10.13 -7.94 13.83
N PHE A 705 9.46 -9.09 13.65
CA PHE A 705 8.01 -9.19 13.76
C PHE A 705 7.52 -8.89 15.18
N LYS A 706 8.19 -9.38 16.23
CA LYS A 706 7.86 -9.02 17.62
C LYS A 706 7.97 -7.52 17.87
N GLN A 707 9.05 -6.88 17.42
CA GLN A 707 9.21 -5.43 17.51
C GLN A 707 8.09 -4.68 16.78
N ARG A 708 7.74 -5.08 15.55
CA ARG A 708 6.59 -4.51 14.82
C ARG A 708 5.25 -4.74 15.53
N TYR A 709 5.04 -5.88 16.18
CA TYR A 709 3.85 -6.15 16.99
C TYR A 709 3.82 -5.28 18.26
N GLU A 710 4.95 -5.06 18.92
CA GLU A 710 5.07 -4.18 20.09
C GLU A 710 4.85 -2.70 19.68
N GLU A 711 5.43 -2.24 18.57
CA GLU A 711 5.17 -0.92 18.00
C GLU A 711 3.70 -0.71 17.62
N LEU A 712 3.08 -1.69 16.96
CA LEU A 712 1.66 -1.63 16.59
C LEU A 712 0.76 -1.66 17.82
N TYR A 713 1.12 -2.45 18.84
CA TYR A 713 0.41 -2.48 20.12
C TYR A 713 0.52 -1.14 20.85
N MET A 714 1.69 -0.52 20.89
CA MET A 714 1.89 0.81 21.48
C MET A 714 1.12 1.88 20.71
N LYS A 715 1.16 1.89 19.37
CA LYS A 715 0.34 2.81 18.55
C LYS A 715 -1.16 2.59 18.76
N SER A 716 -1.60 1.34 18.89
CA SER A 716 -3.00 1.01 19.20
C SER A 716 -3.40 1.50 20.60
N LYS A 717 -2.47 1.45 21.56
CA LYS A 717 -2.70 1.94 22.92
C LYS A 717 -2.73 3.47 22.96
N GLU A 718 -1.78 4.16 22.31
CA GLU A 718 -1.76 5.61 22.18
C GLU A 718 -3.01 6.14 21.47
N ALA A 719 -3.51 5.42 20.45
CA ALA A 719 -4.79 5.72 19.81
C ALA A 719 -5.98 5.54 20.76
N GLN A 720 -5.97 4.51 21.62
CA GLN A 720 -7.00 4.31 22.64
C GLN A 720 -6.93 5.40 23.72
N ASP A 721 -5.76 5.69 24.27
CA ASP A 721 -5.53 6.74 25.27
C ASP A 721 -5.98 8.12 24.71
N LYS A 722 -5.75 8.38 23.41
CA LYS A 722 -6.26 9.57 22.73
C LYS A 722 -7.79 9.55 22.56
N VAL A 723 -8.39 8.41 22.24
CA VAL A 723 -9.86 8.27 22.17
C VAL A 723 -10.49 8.49 23.54
N ASP A 724 -9.87 8.02 24.61
CA ASP A 724 -10.36 8.21 25.98
C ASP A 724 -10.22 9.69 26.41
N SER A 725 -9.10 10.35 26.10
CA SER A 725 -8.94 11.81 26.28
C SER A 725 -10.00 12.63 25.52
N MET A 726 -10.32 12.25 24.28
CA MET A 726 -11.38 12.90 23.50
C MET A 726 -12.79 12.62 24.07
N GLN A 727 -13.01 11.46 24.72
CA GLN A 727 -14.25 11.16 25.42
C GLN A 727 -14.39 12.01 26.68
N ASP A 728 -13.31 12.22 27.43
CA ASP A 728 -13.27 13.08 28.62
C ASP A 728 -13.56 14.54 28.24
N GLU A 729 -12.89 15.10 27.23
CA GLU A 729 -13.17 16.45 26.69
C GLU A 729 -14.63 16.60 26.22
N LEU A 730 -15.17 15.57 25.56
CA LEU A 730 -16.57 15.56 25.11
C LEU A 730 -17.54 15.47 26.30
N SER A 731 -17.18 14.76 27.37
CA SER A 731 -17.94 14.72 28.62
C SER A 731 -17.94 16.09 29.33
N GLU A 732 -16.80 16.78 29.36
CA GLU A 732 -16.67 18.13 29.91
C GLU A 732 -17.48 19.13 29.08
N ALA A 733 -17.39 19.09 27.75
CA ALA A 733 -18.20 19.92 26.85
C ALA A 733 -19.70 19.69 27.04
N ARG A 734 -20.14 18.43 27.26
CA ARG A 734 -21.54 18.10 27.62
C ARG A 734 -21.93 18.68 28.99
N ASN A 735 -21.06 18.59 30.00
CA ASN A 735 -21.30 19.15 31.32
C ASN A 735 -21.44 20.68 31.24
N MET A 736 -20.48 21.38 30.61
CA MET A 736 -20.49 22.83 30.37
C MET A 736 -21.73 23.29 29.60
N LEU A 737 -22.19 22.52 28.61
CA LEU A 737 -23.44 22.81 27.89
C LEU A 737 -24.67 22.64 28.80
N SER A 738 -24.68 21.60 29.65
CA SER A 738 -25.77 21.37 30.61
C SER A 738 -25.84 22.49 31.66
N GLU A 739 -24.69 22.99 32.12
CA GLU A 739 -24.58 24.10 33.06
C GLU A 739 -25.05 25.40 32.43
N ARG A 740 -24.54 25.76 31.25
CA ARG A 740 -25.04 26.91 30.47
C ARG A 740 -26.54 26.83 30.19
N THR A 741 -27.09 25.63 30.01
CA THR A 741 -28.54 25.42 29.84
C THR A 741 -29.30 25.65 31.14
N ARG A 742 -28.79 25.17 32.29
CA ARG A 742 -29.34 25.44 33.62
C ARG A 742 -29.27 26.93 33.99
N GLU A 743 -28.16 27.59 33.71
CA GLU A 743 -27.99 29.04 33.88
C GLU A 743 -28.96 29.83 32.99
N SER A 744 -29.02 29.49 31.69
CA SER A 744 -29.94 30.13 30.75
C SER A 744 -31.42 29.96 31.16
N ASN A 745 -31.80 28.79 31.67
CA ASN A 745 -33.12 28.56 32.24
C ASN A 745 -33.36 29.35 33.53
N THR A 746 -32.34 29.49 34.38
CA THR A 746 -32.42 30.30 35.61
C THR A 746 -32.58 31.79 35.27
N ILE A 747 -31.83 32.31 34.30
CA ILE A 747 -31.97 33.68 33.78
C ILE A 747 -33.35 33.87 33.15
N ARG A 748 -33.83 32.93 32.34
CA ARG A 748 -35.20 32.98 31.76
C ARG A 748 -36.27 33.05 32.85
N ARG A 749 -36.15 32.28 33.94
CA ARG A 749 -37.09 32.35 35.07
C ARG A 749 -37.01 33.70 35.78
N LEU A 750 -35.81 34.18 36.12
CA LEU A 750 -35.64 35.47 36.79
C LEU A 750 -36.14 36.64 35.95
N LEU A 751 -36.00 36.58 34.62
CA LEU A 751 -36.58 37.57 33.70
C LEU A 751 -38.12 37.47 33.68
N MET A 752 -38.69 36.27 33.65
CA MET A 752 -40.13 36.07 33.71
C MET A 752 -40.73 36.57 35.04
N ASP A 753 -40.10 36.24 36.17
CA ASP A 753 -40.48 36.72 37.51
C ASP A 753 -40.41 38.26 37.58
N ALA A 754 -39.37 38.86 36.99
CA ALA A 754 -39.20 40.31 36.92
C ALA A 754 -40.27 40.97 36.02
N GLU A 755 -40.53 40.42 34.83
CA GLU A 755 -41.59 40.87 33.93
C GLU A 755 -42.98 40.77 34.57
N GLU A 756 -43.28 39.70 35.30
CA GLU A 756 -44.53 39.54 36.04
C GLU A 756 -44.65 40.59 37.15
N SER A 757 -43.57 40.86 37.88
CA SER A 757 -43.53 41.92 38.89
C SER A 757 -43.69 43.34 38.32
N LEU A 758 -43.30 43.56 37.06
CA LEU A 758 -43.48 44.82 36.35
C LEU A 758 -44.91 44.93 35.81
N LYS A 759 -45.45 43.88 35.20
CA LYS A 759 -46.85 43.80 34.75
C LYS A 759 -47.82 44.04 35.91
N ALA A 760 -47.56 43.46 37.08
CA ALA A 760 -48.35 43.71 38.29
C ALA A 760 -48.32 45.18 38.74
N LYS A 761 -47.18 45.86 38.64
CA LYS A 761 -47.06 47.31 38.93
C LYS A 761 -47.73 48.16 37.87
N ASP A 762 -47.63 47.80 36.59
CA ASP A 762 -48.32 48.48 35.52
C ASP A 762 -49.84 48.35 35.68
N GLU A 763 -50.34 47.18 36.06
CA GLU A 763 -51.76 46.96 36.42
C GLU A 763 -52.19 47.77 37.65
N GLU A 764 -51.35 47.83 38.70
CA GLU A 764 -51.59 48.66 39.88
C GLU A 764 -51.68 50.15 39.50
N LEU A 765 -50.71 50.68 38.75
CA LEU A 765 -50.70 52.06 38.25
C LEU A 765 -51.87 52.35 37.30
N ILE A 766 -52.26 51.41 36.44
CA ILE A 766 -53.46 51.55 35.59
C ILE A 766 -54.72 51.64 36.47
N SER A 767 -54.82 50.84 37.53
CA SER A 767 -55.94 50.88 38.46
C SER A 767 -55.98 52.19 39.27
N GLU A 768 -54.83 52.69 39.72
CA GLU A 768 -54.72 53.99 40.38
C GLU A 768 -55.15 55.13 39.43
N ILE A 769 -54.64 55.12 38.19
CA ILE A 769 -55.07 56.08 37.14
C ILE A 769 -56.57 56.00 36.85
N GLN A 770 -57.18 54.81 36.90
CA GLN A 770 -58.64 54.66 36.77
C GLN A 770 -59.38 55.29 37.95
N THR A 771 -58.98 54.99 39.20
CA THR A 771 -59.60 55.61 40.39
C THR A 771 -59.44 57.13 40.43
N LEU A 772 -58.27 57.67 40.06
CA LEU A 772 -58.04 59.11 39.95
C LEU A 772 -58.87 59.77 38.83
N LYS A 773 -59.20 59.04 37.76
CA LYS A 773 -60.15 59.50 36.74
C LYS A 773 -61.58 59.51 37.26
N GLU A 774 -62.02 58.45 37.94
CA GLU A 774 -63.36 58.39 38.56
C GLU A 774 -63.55 59.49 39.61
N ASP A 775 -62.57 59.72 40.48
CA ASP A 775 -62.58 60.81 41.46
C ASP A 775 -62.56 62.19 40.78
N LYS A 776 -61.77 62.36 39.70
CA LYS A 776 -61.79 63.59 38.91
C LYS A 776 -63.17 63.83 38.29
N GLU A 777 -63.76 62.84 37.62
CA GLU A 777 -65.08 62.93 37.00
C GLU A 777 -66.17 63.23 38.04
N ARG A 778 -66.06 62.63 39.23
CA ARG A 778 -66.92 62.93 40.37
C ARG A 778 -66.78 64.38 40.84
N VAL A 779 -65.56 64.87 41.04
CA VAL A 779 -65.30 66.27 41.44
C VAL A 779 -65.77 67.25 40.37
N GLU A 780 -65.56 66.95 39.09
CA GLU A 780 -66.08 67.74 37.97
C GLU A 780 -67.62 67.74 37.96
N ALA A 781 -68.28 66.62 38.24
CA ALA A 781 -69.74 66.54 38.34
C ALA A 781 -70.28 67.31 39.57
N GLU A 782 -69.63 67.20 40.73
CA GLU A 782 -69.96 67.96 41.94
C GLU A 782 -69.78 69.47 41.71
N TRP A 783 -68.68 69.89 41.06
CA TRP A 783 -68.42 71.28 40.68
C TRP A 783 -69.43 71.80 39.65
N MET A 784 -69.74 71.04 38.60
CA MET A 784 -70.76 71.41 37.61
C MET A 784 -72.16 71.53 38.23
N SER A 785 -72.47 70.69 39.23
CA SER A 785 -73.72 70.79 40.01
C SER A 785 -73.75 72.04 40.89
N ALA A 786 -72.65 72.34 41.61
CA ALA A 786 -72.52 73.55 42.42
C ALA A 786 -72.56 74.83 41.58
N SER A 787 -71.88 74.84 40.42
CA SER A 787 -71.90 75.92 39.43
C SER A 787 -73.32 76.18 38.90
N LYS A 788 -74.05 75.12 38.52
CA LYS A 788 -75.47 75.24 38.12
C LYS A 788 -76.38 75.76 39.24
N LYS A 789 -76.12 75.41 40.51
CA LYS A 789 -76.86 75.98 41.66
C LYS A 789 -76.56 77.47 41.81
N LYS A 790 -75.28 77.87 41.80
CA LYS A 790 -74.86 79.28 41.89
C LYS A 790 -75.37 80.12 40.72
N GLN A 791 -75.43 79.56 39.52
CA GLN A 791 -76.04 80.24 38.37
C GLN A 791 -77.53 80.50 38.59
N ARG A 792 -78.29 79.54 39.11
CA ARG A 792 -79.71 79.74 39.48
C ARG A 792 -79.88 80.80 40.56
N GLU A 793 -79.08 80.75 41.62
CA GLU A 793 -79.08 81.79 42.68
C GLU A 793 -78.79 83.19 42.10
N ILE A 794 -77.84 83.30 41.15
CA ILE A 794 -77.53 84.56 40.47
C ILE A 794 -78.71 85.04 39.63
N ASP A 795 -79.36 84.16 38.88
CA ASP A 795 -80.48 84.54 38.00
C ASP A 795 -81.77 84.83 38.79
N GLU A 796 -81.98 84.16 39.94
CA GLU A 796 -82.99 84.52 40.95
C GLU A 796 -82.72 85.91 41.53
N MET A 797 -81.48 86.20 41.94
CA MET A 797 -81.09 87.53 42.46
C MET A 797 -81.20 88.64 41.40
N LYS A 798 -80.90 88.36 40.13
CA LYS A 798 -81.16 89.28 39.01
C LYS A 798 -82.65 89.53 38.85
N SER A 799 -83.47 88.47 38.80
CA SER A 799 -84.93 88.61 38.71
C SER A 799 -85.51 89.42 39.88
N ILE A 800 -85.01 89.22 41.09
CA ILE A 800 -85.38 90.03 42.27
C ILE A 800 -84.94 91.49 42.07
N THR A 801 -83.73 91.75 41.59
CA THR A 801 -83.21 93.10 41.30
C THR A 801 -84.04 93.81 40.23
N ASP A 802 -84.38 93.12 39.14
CA ASP A 802 -85.23 93.63 38.05
C ASP A 802 -86.65 93.93 38.58
N ASN A 803 -87.22 93.07 39.42
CA ASN A 803 -88.50 93.29 40.09
C ASN A 803 -88.47 94.48 41.08
N TYR A 804 -87.31 94.81 41.66
CA TYR A 804 -87.15 96.03 42.45
C TYR A 804 -86.94 97.26 41.55
N LEU A 805 -86.22 97.13 40.44
CA LEU A 805 -86.01 98.19 39.45
C LEU A 805 -87.33 98.63 38.81
N THR A 806 -88.19 97.69 38.41
CA THR A 806 -89.52 97.99 37.87
C THR A 806 -90.41 98.67 38.91
N LYS A 807 -90.41 98.21 40.17
CA LYS A 807 -91.11 98.90 41.27
C LYS A 807 -90.57 100.30 41.53
N LEU A 808 -89.27 100.51 41.40
CA LEU A 808 -88.64 101.82 41.56
C LEU A 808 -89.06 102.76 40.41
N GLN A 809 -89.07 102.27 39.17
CA GLN A 809 -89.61 102.97 38.01
C GLN A 809 -91.12 103.27 38.14
N GLU A 810 -91.93 102.34 38.65
CA GLU A 810 -93.34 102.57 38.96
C GLU A 810 -93.53 103.65 40.04
N LEU A 811 -92.72 103.63 41.10
CA LEU A 811 -92.74 104.63 42.16
C LEU A 811 -92.27 106.00 41.65
N GLU A 812 -91.25 106.04 40.79
CA GLU A 812 -90.79 107.26 40.12
C GLU A 812 -91.85 107.81 39.16
N ALA A 813 -92.51 106.95 38.39
CA ALA A 813 -93.64 107.33 37.54
C ALA A 813 -94.83 107.86 38.37
N ARG A 814 -95.16 107.21 39.48
CA ARG A 814 -96.20 107.69 40.43
C ARG A 814 -95.80 109.00 41.11
N TYR A 815 -94.54 109.17 41.47
CA TYR A 815 -94.02 110.42 42.03
C TYR A 815 -94.10 111.54 41.00
N ASN A 816 -93.71 111.29 39.75
CA ASN A 816 -93.84 112.27 38.66
C ASN A 816 -95.31 112.59 38.36
N GLN A 817 -96.22 111.61 38.35
CA GLN A 817 -97.66 111.85 38.23
C GLN A 817 -98.26 112.62 39.42
N LEU A 818 -97.79 112.36 40.65
CA LEU A 818 -98.23 113.08 41.83
C LEU A 818 -97.67 114.51 41.83
N LYS A 819 -96.44 114.70 41.32
CA LYS A 819 -95.82 116.00 41.10
C LYS A 819 -96.59 116.79 40.04
N THR A 820 -96.91 116.22 38.87
CA THR A 820 -97.74 116.93 37.88
C THR A 820 -99.12 117.24 38.46
N LYS A 821 -99.78 116.30 39.16
CA LYS A 821 -101.03 116.58 39.86
C LYS A 821 -100.90 117.65 40.95
N TYR A 822 -99.77 117.74 41.63
CA TYR A 822 -99.50 118.79 42.61
C TYR A 822 -99.24 120.14 41.94
N ASP A 823 -98.55 120.17 40.80
CA ASP A 823 -98.32 121.37 40.00
C ASP A 823 -99.64 121.84 39.33
N ASP A 824 -100.48 120.90 38.88
CA ASP A 824 -101.86 121.13 38.40
C ASP A 824 -102.75 121.64 39.53
N LEU A 825 -102.67 121.04 40.73
CA LEU A 825 -103.40 121.49 41.92
C LEU A 825 -102.86 122.83 42.42
N ALA A 826 -101.58 123.13 42.34
CA ALA A 826 -101.02 124.43 42.68
C ALA A 826 -101.49 125.50 41.67
N SER A 827 -101.64 125.12 40.40
CA SER A 827 -102.23 125.96 39.34
C SER A 827 -103.75 126.13 39.50
N SER A 828 -104.45 125.11 40.01
CA SER A 828 -105.92 125.11 40.20
C SER A 828 -106.36 125.70 41.54
N LYS A 829 -105.53 125.63 42.59
CA LYS A 829 -105.79 126.16 43.94
C LYS A 829 -105.70 127.70 44.01
N GLY A 830 -105.64 128.36 42.87
CA GLY A 830 -105.97 129.76 42.67
C GLY A 830 -107.48 130.08 42.63
N GLY A 831 -108.40 129.10 42.76
CA GLY A 831 -109.86 129.37 42.70
C GLY A 831 -110.80 128.41 43.47
N ASN A 832 -111.31 128.89 44.61
CA ASN A 832 -112.63 128.66 45.26
C ASN A 832 -113.20 127.25 45.64
N THR A 833 -113.12 126.96 46.96
CA THR A 833 -114.22 126.62 47.93
C THR A 833 -115.13 125.35 47.88
N THR A 834 -114.98 124.51 48.94
CA THR A 834 -115.97 123.90 49.90
C THR A 834 -116.88 122.66 49.63
N GLU A 835 -116.67 121.62 50.49
CA GLU A 835 -117.60 120.62 51.15
C GLU A 835 -118.40 119.59 50.28
N THR A 836 -118.73 118.33 50.68
CA THR A 836 -119.33 117.76 51.93
C THR A 836 -118.92 116.28 52.29
N SER A 837 -119.59 115.62 53.28
CA SER A 837 -119.29 114.30 53.93
C SER A 837 -120.53 113.36 54.08
N ASP A 838 -120.29 112.12 54.55
CA ASP A 838 -121.18 111.07 55.14
C ASP A 838 -121.82 109.99 54.23
N ASP A 839 -121.14 108.84 54.04
CA ASP A 839 -121.76 107.58 53.54
C ASP A 839 -120.95 106.27 53.81
N SER A 840 -119.99 106.24 54.74
CA SER A 840 -118.90 105.21 54.75
C SER A 840 -118.85 104.25 55.95
N SER A 841 -119.88 104.21 56.81
CA SER A 841 -119.85 103.47 58.08
C SER A 841 -120.51 102.07 58.06
N GLU A 842 -121.42 101.79 57.12
CA GLU A 842 -122.27 100.60 57.17
C GLU A 842 -121.60 99.35 56.54
N GLU A 843 -120.90 99.51 55.41
CA GLU A 843 -120.19 98.43 54.70
C GLU A 843 -119.11 97.71 55.56
N VAL A 844 -118.52 98.43 56.52
CA VAL A 844 -117.43 97.90 57.36
C VAL A 844 -117.90 96.75 58.24
N LEU A 845 -119.16 96.75 58.70
CA LEU A 845 -119.67 95.76 59.65
C LEU A 845 -119.87 94.38 59.01
N GLU A 846 -120.36 94.32 57.77
CA GLU A 846 -120.62 93.05 57.06
C GLU A 846 -119.32 92.28 56.78
N THR A 847 -118.24 92.98 56.42
CA THR A 847 -116.93 92.36 56.17
C THR A 847 -116.35 91.64 57.40
N ILE A 848 -116.64 92.15 58.61
CA ILE A 848 -116.13 91.58 59.87
C ILE A 848 -116.79 90.24 60.18
N GLU A 849 -118.05 90.02 59.81
CA GLU A 849 -118.75 88.76 60.05
C GLU A 849 -118.28 87.64 59.12
N ILE A 850 -118.03 87.96 57.84
CA ILE A 850 -117.46 87.03 56.84
C ILE A 850 -116.06 86.53 57.27
N LEU A 851 -115.24 87.40 57.87
CA LEU A 851 -113.91 87.02 58.36
C LEU A 851 -113.98 86.04 59.54
N ARG A 852 -115.02 86.13 60.40
CA ARG A 852 -115.18 85.25 61.57
C ARG A 852 -115.59 83.83 61.19
N THR A 853 -116.37 83.64 60.12
CA THR A 853 -116.74 82.29 59.64
C THR A 853 -115.55 81.60 58.97
N SER A 854 -114.85 82.31 58.08
CA SER A 854 -113.61 81.84 57.43
C SER A 854 -112.54 81.38 58.45
N LEU A 855 -112.38 82.11 59.56
CA LEU A 855 -111.45 81.75 60.63
C LEU A 855 -111.82 80.44 61.36
N ARG A 856 -113.12 80.12 61.51
CA ARG A 856 -113.56 78.86 62.13
C ARG A 856 -113.24 77.67 61.22
N ASP A 857 -113.45 77.81 59.92
CA ASP A 857 -113.16 76.74 58.95
C ASP A 857 -111.66 76.49 58.79
N SER A 858 -110.82 77.53 58.85
CA SER A 858 -109.36 77.35 58.87
C SER A 858 -108.89 76.61 60.13
N SER A 859 -109.46 76.93 61.30
CA SER A 859 -109.16 76.23 62.56
C SER A 859 -109.53 74.75 62.53
N LYS A 860 -110.63 74.38 61.85
CA LYS A 860 -111.00 72.97 61.64
C LYS A 860 -109.96 72.23 60.77
N LYS A 861 -109.58 72.82 59.62
CA LYS A 861 -108.58 72.24 58.70
C LYS A 861 -107.23 72.00 59.37
N ILE A 862 -106.80 72.87 60.29
CA ILE A 862 -105.55 72.69 61.05
C ILE A 862 -105.57 71.38 61.85
N LYS A 863 -106.67 71.07 62.56
CA LYS A 863 -106.79 69.82 63.33
C LYS A 863 -106.78 68.57 62.45
N ASP A 864 -107.37 68.65 61.25
CA ASP A 864 -107.34 67.55 60.29
C ASP A 864 -105.90 67.31 59.77
N TYR A 865 -105.13 68.38 59.51
CA TYR A 865 -103.71 68.26 59.16
C TYR A 865 -102.84 67.71 60.30
N GLU A 866 -103.10 68.07 61.56
CA GLU A 866 -102.40 67.51 62.73
C GLU A 866 -102.60 65.99 62.84
N ASN A 867 -103.83 65.51 62.62
CA ASN A 867 -104.15 64.09 62.58
C ASN A 867 -103.44 63.35 61.44
N VAL A 868 -103.45 63.91 60.22
CA VAL A 868 -102.74 63.33 59.07
C VAL A 868 -101.22 63.27 59.31
N ASN A 869 -100.64 64.31 59.92
CA ASN A 869 -99.22 64.36 60.25
C ASN A 869 -98.84 63.29 61.31
N SER A 870 -99.71 63.03 62.29
CA SER A 870 -99.55 61.94 63.26
C SER A 870 -99.54 60.56 62.60
N ILE A 871 -100.42 60.32 61.62
CA ILE A 871 -100.46 59.07 60.83
C ILE A 871 -99.20 58.92 59.96
N LEU A 872 -98.78 59.99 59.28
CA LEU A 872 -97.57 60.00 58.44
C LEU A 872 -96.30 59.71 59.24
N LYS A 873 -96.18 60.21 60.49
CA LYS A 873 -95.06 59.88 61.37
C LYS A 873 -94.97 58.37 61.66
N LYS A 874 -96.10 57.74 62.03
CA LYS A 874 -96.14 56.28 62.28
C LYS A 874 -95.77 55.47 61.02
N LEU A 875 -96.29 55.88 59.86
CA LEU A 875 -95.95 55.22 58.58
C LEU A 875 -94.46 55.37 58.24
N ASN A 876 -93.86 56.51 58.56
CA ASN A 876 -92.42 56.74 58.37
C ASN A 876 -91.55 55.91 59.34
N GLU A 877 -91.98 55.75 60.59
CA GLU A 877 -91.34 54.84 61.56
C GLU A 877 -91.39 53.38 61.09
N GLU A 878 -92.53 52.90 60.58
CA GLU A 878 -92.62 51.58 59.95
C GLU A 878 -91.75 51.44 58.70
N SER A 879 -91.62 52.50 57.90
CA SER A 879 -90.75 52.54 56.73
C SER A 879 -89.28 52.41 57.12
N ASN A 880 -88.83 53.16 58.14
CA ASN A 880 -87.47 53.05 58.68
C ASN A 880 -87.18 51.65 59.26
N LEU A 881 -88.13 51.04 59.96
CA LEU A 881 -87.97 49.65 60.45
C LEU A 881 -87.86 48.63 59.31
N LYS A 882 -88.55 48.84 58.18
CA LYS A 882 -88.39 48.04 56.96
C LYS A 882 -87.03 48.29 56.29
N PHE A 883 -86.58 49.55 56.23
CA PHE A 883 -85.28 49.92 55.69
C PHE A 883 -84.12 49.33 56.51
N GLU A 884 -84.18 49.37 57.84
CA GLU A 884 -83.17 48.72 58.71
C GLU A 884 -83.10 47.20 58.48
N ARG A 885 -84.26 46.53 58.36
CA ARG A 885 -84.30 45.10 58.06
C ARG A 885 -83.68 44.81 56.69
N LEU A 886 -84.00 45.63 55.69
CA LEU A 886 -83.43 45.52 54.35
C LEU A 886 -81.92 45.78 54.35
N GLN A 887 -81.43 46.78 55.07
CA GLN A 887 -80.01 47.11 55.21
C GLN A 887 -79.25 46.01 55.95
N LYS A 888 -79.85 45.39 56.98
CA LYS A 888 -79.31 44.20 57.66
C LYS A 888 -79.25 43.00 56.72
N SER A 889 -80.29 42.74 55.91
CA SER A 889 -80.25 41.69 54.89
C SER A 889 -79.26 41.98 53.75
N TYR A 890 -79.11 43.23 53.34
CA TYR A 890 -78.17 43.65 52.31
C TYR A 890 -76.73 43.49 52.80
N LYS A 891 -76.43 43.90 54.03
CA LYS A 891 -75.11 43.71 54.65
C LYS A 891 -74.76 42.22 54.80
N LEU A 892 -75.75 41.38 55.17
CA LEU A 892 -75.59 39.93 55.20
C LEU A 892 -75.33 39.36 53.80
N LEU A 893 -76.05 39.83 52.78
CA LEU A 893 -75.87 39.44 51.38
C LEU A 893 -74.50 39.88 50.84
N THR A 894 -74.03 41.09 51.16
CA THR A 894 -72.67 41.55 50.82
C THR A 894 -71.60 40.70 51.52
N GLN A 895 -71.82 40.30 52.77
CA GLN A 895 -70.90 39.41 53.50
C GLN A 895 -70.88 38.01 52.86
N GLN A 896 -72.04 37.46 52.50
CA GLN A 896 -72.15 36.21 51.75
C GLN A 896 -71.48 36.30 50.37
N TYR A 897 -71.62 37.42 49.67
CA TYR A 897 -70.97 37.67 48.38
C TYR A 897 -69.44 37.75 48.49
N ARG A 898 -68.91 38.34 49.58
CA ARG A 898 -67.47 38.32 49.89
C ARG A 898 -66.97 36.90 50.15
N THR A 899 -67.67 36.10 50.95
CA THR A 899 -67.30 34.69 51.19
C THR A 899 -67.46 33.81 49.94
N LEU A 900 -68.37 34.16 49.01
CA LEU A 900 -68.42 33.52 47.69
C LEU A 900 -67.18 33.86 46.86
N LYS A 901 -66.79 35.14 46.81
CA LYS A 901 -65.61 35.62 46.09
C LYS A 901 -64.30 35.01 46.62
N GLU A 902 -64.18 34.77 47.92
CA GLU A 902 -63.03 34.04 48.51
C GLU A 902 -63.01 32.55 48.11
N ASN A 903 -64.17 31.90 47.97
CA ASN A 903 -64.25 30.50 47.53
C ASN A 903 -64.06 30.35 46.00
N ASP A 904 -64.55 31.28 45.19
CA ASP A 904 -64.34 31.27 43.73
C ASP A 904 -62.86 31.42 43.35
N MET A 905 -62.07 32.13 44.17
CA MET A 905 -60.61 32.26 43.97
C MET A 905 -59.81 30.97 44.20
N ARG A 906 -60.42 29.89 44.71
CA ARG A 906 -59.73 28.60 44.94
C ARG A 906 -60.03 27.50 43.91
N SER A 907 -60.88 27.76 42.92
CA SER A 907 -61.32 26.72 41.96
C SER A 907 -61.15 27.07 40.48
N ARG A 908 -60.55 28.23 40.13
CA ARG A 908 -60.51 28.70 38.73
C ARG A 908 -59.12 29.06 38.17
N ALA A 909 -58.08 28.43 38.71
CA ALA A 909 -56.77 28.31 38.04
C ALA A 909 -56.69 27.03 37.17
N ASN A 910 -57.80 26.67 36.50
CA ASN A 910 -57.78 25.80 35.34
C ASN A 910 -59.03 26.05 34.47
N SER A 911 -58.91 25.77 33.17
CA SER A 911 -59.87 25.92 32.07
C SER A 911 -60.33 27.33 31.64
N THR A 912 -60.00 27.61 30.37
CA THR A 912 -60.37 28.76 29.55
C THR A 912 -61.78 28.64 28.95
N ALA A 913 -62.46 29.79 28.84
CA ALA A 913 -63.45 30.20 27.82
C ALA A 913 -64.47 29.20 27.21
N ALA A 914 -65.75 29.58 27.37
CA ALA A 914 -66.83 29.59 26.34
C ALA A 914 -67.38 28.24 25.81
N GLU A 915 -68.68 28.03 25.58
CA GLU A 915 -69.91 28.87 25.54
C GLU A 915 -71.14 27.97 25.97
N PRO A 916 -72.42 28.42 25.97
CA PRO A 916 -73.50 27.80 26.76
C PRO A 916 -74.30 26.72 26.03
N GLU A 917 -75.20 26.04 26.75
CA GLU A 917 -76.58 25.74 26.28
C GLU A 917 -77.52 25.34 27.44
N SER A 918 -78.80 25.63 27.21
CA SER A 918 -80.04 25.35 27.94
C SER A 918 -80.08 24.50 29.24
N ALA A 919 -80.52 25.17 30.32
CA ALA A 919 -81.55 24.78 31.30
C ALA A 919 -81.78 23.29 31.65
N ARG A 920 -81.56 22.92 32.93
CA ARG A 920 -82.36 21.89 33.60
C ARG A 920 -82.50 22.07 35.11
N THR A 921 -83.46 21.32 35.64
CA THR A 921 -84.17 21.53 36.90
C THR A 921 -83.55 20.78 38.09
N SER A 922 -84.17 21.00 39.26
CA SER A 922 -84.14 20.15 40.46
C SER A 922 -82.91 20.30 41.38
N VAL A 923 -83.02 20.25 42.71
CA VAL A 923 -84.06 20.58 43.71
C VAL A 923 -83.44 20.11 45.03
N ASP A 924 -83.47 20.97 46.05
CA ASP A 924 -83.17 20.63 47.46
C ASP A 924 -81.76 20.03 47.77
N SER A 925 -81.25 20.05 49.01
CA SER A 925 -81.79 20.67 50.23
C SER A 925 -80.70 20.96 51.28
N ARG A 926 -80.87 22.14 51.92
CA ARG A 926 -80.77 22.37 53.38
C ARG A 926 -79.43 22.29 54.12
N ARG A 927 -79.42 23.16 55.14
CA ARG A 927 -78.67 23.16 56.41
C ARG A 927 -77.20 23.60 56.33
N SER A 928 -76.87 24.87 56.55
CA SER A 928 -77.11 25.77 57.70
C SER A 928 -76.12 25.59 58.86
N SER A 929 -75.59 26.75 59.27
CA SER A 929 -74.98 27.07 60.57
C SER A 929 -73.51 26.71 60.81
N ARG A 930 -72.74 27.44 61.65
CA ARG A 930 -72.81 28.84 62.14
C ARG A 930 -71.61 29.10 63.08
N ILE A 931 -70.92 30.25 62.91
CA ILE A 931 -70.09 30.97 63.92
C ILE A 931 -68.80 30.30 64.45
N SER A 932 -67.68 30.90 64.02
CA SER A 932 -66.59 31.57 64.77
C SER A 932 -66.05 31.07 66.14
N GLU A 933 -64.71 31.13 66.23
CA GLU A 933 -63.86 31.72 67.33
C GLU A 933 -64.05 31.20 68.78
N GLU A 934 -63.01 30.88 69.57
CA GLU A 934 -61.55 30.95 69.41
C GLU A 934 -60.86 30.01 70.44
N ASP A 935 -59.53 29.90 70.35
CA ASP A 935 -58.58 29.42 71.40
C ASP A 935 -58.27 27.92 71.70
N SER A 936 -57.01 27.71 72.10
CA SER A 936 -56.33 26.50 72.62
C SER A 936 -55.73 25.43 71.66
N LYS A 937 -54.46 25.08 71.92
CA LYS A 937 -53.61 24.02 71.31
C LYS A 937 -53.75 22.67 72.08
N PRO A 938 -53.20 21.52 71.63
CA PRO A 938 -52.88 21.02 70.27
C PRO A 938 -53.37 19.55 69.99
N ASN A 939 -53.02 19.00 68.82
CA ASN A 939 -52.89 17.57 68.46
C ASN A 939 -54.13 16.65 68.34
N SER A 940 -54.28 16.03 67.15
CA SER A 940 -54.18 14.55 66.97
C SER A 940 -54.66 14.01 65.59
N SER A 941 -55.40 14.77 64.79
CA SER A 941 -56.14 14.22 63.63
C SER A 941 -55.44 14.28 62.26
N THR A 942 -54.35 15.03 62.09
CA THR A 942 -53.75 15.30 60.77
C THR A 942 -52.89 14.16 60.19
N ASN A 943 -52.45 13.21 61.00
CA ASN A 943 -51.44 12.24 60.55
C ASN A 943 -51.96 11.02 59.79
N VAL A 944 -53.28 10.74 59.74
CA VAL A 944 -53.80 9.52 59.10
C VAL A 944 -53.51 9.46 57.59
N ALA A 945 -53.66 10.59 56.88
CA ALA A 945 -53.37 10.66 55.44
C ALA A 945 -51.86 10.55 55.15
N TYR A 946 -51.03 11.16 55.99
CA TYR A 946 -49.56 11.07 55.88
C TYR A 946 -49.05 9.67 56.21
N LEU A 947 -49.52 9.05 57.31
CA LEU A 947 -49.24 7.64 57.65
C LEU A 947 -49.61 6.72 56.48
N LYS A 948 -50.80 6.89 55.89
CA LYS A 948 -51.26 6.04 54.79
C LYS A 948 -50.32 6.14 53.60
N ASN A 949 -49.87 7.32 53.22
CA ASN A 949 -48.97 7.51 52.08
C ASN A 949 -47.54 6.99 52.37
N VAL A 950 -47.01 7.22 53.58
CA VAL A 950 -45.69 6.70 53.98
C VAL A 950 -45.68 5.17 54.07
N LEU A 951 -46.73 4.57 54.64
CA LEU A 951 -46.88 3.11 54.67
C LEU A 951 -47.06 2.51 53.27
N LEU A 952 -47.87 3.13 52.41
CA LEU A 952 -48.09 2.64 51.05
C LEU A 952 -46.79 2.66 50.25
N GLY A 953 -46.03 3.78 50.29
CA GLY A 953 -44.71 3.88 49.68
C GLY A 953 -43.69 2.88 50.24
N PHE A 954 -43.71 2.61 51.55
CA PHE A 954 -42.85 1.59 52.18
C PHE A 954 -43.16 0.16 51.70
N PHE A 955 -44.44 -0.17 51.48
CA PHE A 955 -44.81 -1.47 50.95
C PHE A 955 -44.52 -1.60 49.44
N GLU A 956 -44.77 -0.55 48.67
CA GLU A 956 -44.63 -0.48 47.21
C GLU A 956 -43.16 -0.49 46.75
N HIS A 957 -42.30 0.34 47.34
CA HIS A 957 -40.88 0.45 46.95
C HIS A 957 -39.97 -0.43 47.81
N LYS A 958 -39.92 -1.73 47.48
CA LYS A 958 -39.14 -2.74 48.25
C LYS A 958 -37.66 -2.39 48.43
N GLU A 959 -37.04 -1.77 47.44
CA GLU A 959 -35.61 -1.42 47.44
C GLU A 959 -35.28 -0.18 48.31
N GLN A 960 -36.28 0.63 48.66
CA GLN A 960 -36.11 1.84 49.48
C GLN A 960 -36.50 1.63 50.95
N ARG A 961 -36.88 0.40 51.33
CA ARG A 961 -37.35 0.08 52.69
C ARG A 961 -36.30 0.40 53.76
N ASP A 962 -35.02 0.11 53.52
CA ASP A 962 -33.96 0.38 54.51
C ASP A 962 -33.77 1.88 54.79
N GLN A 963 -34.11 2.76 53.83
CA GLN A 963 -34.06 4.22 54.00
C GLN A 963 -35.33 4.77 54.67
N LEU A 964 -36.48 4.12 54.46
CA LEU A 964 -37.77 4.52 55.02
C LEU A 964 -38.05 3.87 56.40
N LEU A 965 -37.35 2.78 56.75
CA LEU A 965 -37.51 2.06 58.02
C LEU A 965 -37.27 2.95 59.25
N PRO A 966 -36.24 3.83 59.32
CA PRO A 966 -36.07 4.75 60.43
C PRO A 966 -37.24 5.72 60.57
N VAL A 967 -37.82 6.16 59.45
CA VAL A 967 -38.98 7.07 59.44
C VAL A 967 -40.22 6.36 59.98
N VAL A 968 -40.49 5.13 59.51
CA VAL A 968 -41.59 4.28 60.04
C VAL A 968 -41.40 3.98 61.53
N LYS A 969 -40.16 3.69 61.96
CA LYS A 969 -39.80 3.47 63.37
C LYS A 969 -40.10 4.70 64.24
N THR A 970 -39.78 5.91 63.78
CA THR A 970 -40.11 7.17 64.49
C THR A 970 -41.59 7.57 64.40
N LEU A 971 -42.36 7.01 63.46
CA LEU A 971 -43.79 7.29 63.30
C LEU A 971 -44.69 6.37 64.14
N PHE A 972 -44.17 5.22 64.55
CA PHE A 972 -44.88 4.19 65.32
C PHE A 972 -44.23 3.88 66.68
N ASP A 973 -43.17 4.60 67.06
CA ASP A 973 -42.37 4.39 68.29
C ASP A 973 -41.97 2.92 68.51
N LEU A 974 -41.57 2.23 67.43
CA LEU A 974 -41.24 0.80 67.46
C LEU A 974 -40.01 0.53 68.34
N SER A 975 -40.17 -0.40 69.29
CA SER A 975 -39.06 -0.90 70.10
C SER A 975 -38.05 -1.67 69.23
N PRO A 976 -36.76 -1.76 69.62
CA PRO A 976 -35.77 -2.51 68.85
C PRO A 976 -36.08 -4.02 68.74
N GLU A 977 -36.86 -4.58 69.68
CA GLU A 977 -37.34 -5.96 69.58
C GLU A 977 -38.47 -6.11 68.56
N ASP A 978 -39.35 -5.11 68.46
CA ASP A 978 -40.46 -5.12 67.50
C ASP A 978 -39.99 -4.77 66.09
N GLU A 979 -38.94 -3.96 65.94
CA GLU A 979 -38.23 -3.74 64.68
C GLU A 979 -37.64 -5.06 64.14
N GLN A 980 -37.00 -5.87 64.99
CA GLN A 980 -36.50 -7.19 64.57
C GLN A 980 -37.65 -8.13 64.16
N LYS A 981 -38.76 -8.17 64.91
CA LYS A 981 -39.95 -8.96 64.51
C LYS A 981 -40.56 -8.46 63.20
N PHE A 982 -40.62 -7.14 63.00
CA PHE A 982 -41.15 -6.50 61.80
C PHE A 982 -40.30 -6.80 60.57
N LEU A 983 -38.96 -6.74 60.70
CA LEU A 983 -38.03 -7.14 59.64
C LEU A 983 -38.08 -8.64 59.33
N VAL A 984 -38.23 -9.50 60.34
CA VAL A 984 -38.41 -10.95 60.12
C VAL A 984 -39.75 -11.25 59.43
N ALA A 985 -40.81 -10.48 59.69
CA ALA A 985 -42.11 -10.61 59.01
C ALA A 985 -42.15 -9.98 57.60
N LEU A 986 -41.14 -9.21 57.21
CA LEU A 986 -40.99 -8.59 55.89
C LEU A 986 -40.10 -9.38 54.92
N LYS A 987 -39.45 -10.44 55.42
CA LYS A 987 -38.61 -11.40 54.69
C LYS A 987 -39.44 -12.59 54.19
#